data_AF-A0A251UBR9-F1
#
_entry.id   AF-A0A251UBR9-F1
#
_cell.length_a   1.000
_cell.length_b   1.000
_cell.length_c   1.000
_cell.angle_alpha   90.00
_cell.angle_beta   90.00
_cell.angle_gamma   90.00
#
_symmetry.space_group_name_H-M   'P 1'
#
loop_
_entity.id
_entity.type
_entity.pdbx_description
1 polymer ?
#
loop_
_entity_poly.entity_id
_entity_poly.type
_entity_poly.pdbx_seq_one_letter_code
_entity_poly.pdbx_strand_id
1 'polypeptide(L)'
;MDFGIAASLVDALKQNRYHARRCFERFTSRGKRMVKPQELMNIIEKTIDDKLERTKVLEGSLGQILSSTQEAIVIPPYVVLGLRANPGQWAYVKVNADDVTVQSLTPSQYLKFKESIYDQEWAKDENALELDFGAFDFGTPRLILPSSIGNGLGYISKFMTSRIGGDLENAKPLLDHLLALNYHGEKLMINETIDTVSKLQKALIVADVYLSAHPKDEQYSTLEPKLKEWGFEKGWGDNAERVKETMKMLSEILQAPDPTNMELFFSRLPFIFNIVIFSIHGYFGQSDVLGLPDTGGQVVYILDQVKALEEEILLRIKQQGLNAKPRILVVSRLIPDAQGTKCNEEMEPILNTMHSHILRVPFRTLKGVVPQWVSRFDIYPYLERFSKDAATKILEVMECKPDLILGNYTDGNIVASLTAKKFGVTQGTIAHALEKTKYEDSDLNWKKFEKKYHFSCQFTADLISMNAADFIITSTCQEIVGSKQRPGQYETHAAFSMPGLCRVVSGINVFDPKFNIASPGAEQSVYFPYTETEKRLTSFHPAIKELLYNEKDNDEHMGYLADVTKPIIFSMARLDTVKNITGLTEWYGKNKRLRSLVNLVVVAGFFDPSKSKDREEMAEIKKMHQLIEKYKLKGQMRWIAAQNDRTRNGELYRCIADTKGAFVQPALYEAFGLTVIEAMNCGLPTFATNQGGPAEIVVDGVSGFHINPNNGDESSNKIADFFTKCKVDAEYWDRMSQAGLQRIYQCYTWKMYANKALNMGSMYGFWRQLNKENKQAKQRYIDILYNLQFKKLAKTIEIPDFVTPQHQEGAETKPTTSPLAEPVQKETGLLPMELTKRSQPRYIQDGSTLMSNARKPLIVLVSVLIVAYASRNLYRYFK
;
A
#
# COMPACT_ATOMS: atom_id res chain seq x y z
N MET A 1 -1.10 -14.75 24.76
CA MET A 1 -1.78 -13.97 25.82
C MET A 1 -3.10 -14.62 26.26
N ASP A 2 -3.49 -15.70 25.59
CA ASP A 2 -4.81 -16.31 25.47
C ASP A 2 -5.41 -16.76 26.81
N PHE A 3 -4.55 -17.20 27.73
CA PHE A 3 -4.94 -17.57 29.10
C PHE A 3 -5.69 -16.45 29.83
N GLY A 4 -5.34 -15.18 29.61
CA GLY A 4 -6.00 -14.05 30.28
C GLY A 4 -7.45 -13.83 29.82
N ILE A 5 -7.69 -13.88 28.50
CA ILE A 5 -9.03 -13.65 27.93
C ILE A 5 -9.95 -14.84 28.23
N ALA A 6 -9.45 -16.07 28.15
CA ALA A 6 -10.23 -17.26 28.48
C ALA A 6 -10.60 -17.32 29.98
N ALA A 7 -9.67 -16.98 30.88
CA ALA A 7 -9.97 -16.87 32.31
C ALA A 7 -10.98 -15.75 32.61
N SER A 8 -10.81 -14.58 31.99
CA SER A 8 -11.76 -13.47 32.11
C SER A 8 -13.17 -13.85 31.64
N LEU A 9 -13.30 -14.62 30.56
CA LEU A 9 -14.60 -15.14 30.11
C LEU A 9 -15.18 -16.16 31.11
N VAL A 10 -14.39 -17.08 31.65
CA VAL A 10 -14.84 -18.01 32.70
C VAL A 10 -15.43 -17.25 33.90
N ASP A 11 -14.79 -16.18 34.36
CA ASP A 11 -15.29 -15.41 35.49
C ASP A 11 -16.48 -14.51 35.14
N ALA A 12 -16.52 -13.93 33.94
CA ALA A 12 -17.68 -13.20 33.42
C ALA A 12 -18.94 -14.09 33.32
N LEU A 13 -18.77 -15.34 32.92
CA LEU A 13 -19.83 -16.35 32.82
C LEU A 13 -20.26 -16.87 34.21
N LYS A 14 -19.37 -16.97 35.20
CA LYS A 14 -19.75 -17.21 36.60
C LYS A 14 -20.63 -16.07 37.14
N GLN A 15 -20.19 -14.83 36.93
CA GLN A 15 -20.88 -13.61 37.42
C GLN A 15 -22.30 -13.45 36.85
N ASN A 16 -22.53 -13.88 35.60
CA ASN A 16 -23.77 -13.65 34.86
C ASN A 16 -24.47 -14.95 34.44
N ARG A 17 -24.26 -16.06 35.16
CA ARG A 17 -24.53 -17.44 34.70
C ARG A 17 -25.94 -17.68 34.12
N TYR A 18 -26.96 -17.06 34.70
CA TYR A 18 -28.35 -17.17 34.21
C TYR A 18 -28.54 -16.54 32.82
N HIS A 19 -28.18 -15.26 32.65
CA HIS A 19 -28.31 -14.58 31.36
C HIS A 19 -27.36 -15.16 30.31
N ALA A 20 -26.14 -15.53 30.73
CA ALA A 20 -25.16 -16.22 29.89
C ALA A 20 -25.76 -17.50 29.29
N ARG A 21 -26.25 -18.41 30.13
CA ARG A 21 -26.87 -19.66 29.70
C ARG A 21 -28.02 -19.42 28.72
N ARG A 22 -28.98 -18.53 29.06
CA ARG A 22 -30.09 -18.17 28.15
C ARG A 22 -29.60 -17.64 26.80
N CYS A 23 -28.51 -16.87 26.75
CA CYS A 23 -27.94 -16.39 25.49
C CYS A 23 -27.30 -17.53 24.68
N PHE A 24 -26.53 -18.43 25.30
CA PHE A 24 -25.90 -19.56 24.61
C PHE A 24 -26.91 -20.61 24.14
N GLU A 25 -27.93 -20.94 24.93
CA GLU A 25 -29.08 -21.77 24.52
C GLU A 25 -29.80 -21.14 23.30
N ARG A 26 -29.94 -19.81 23.26
CA ARG A 26 -30.54 -19.13 22.11
C ARG A 26 -29.61 -19.07 20.90
N PHE A 27 -28.30 -18.98 21.08
CA PHE A 27 -27.34 -19.10 19.97
C PHE A 27 -27.47 -20.49 19.30
N THR A 28 -27.52 -21.59 20.08
CA THR A 28 -27.63 -22.96 19.55
C THR A 28 -29.00 -23.29 18.98
N SER A 29 -30.09 -22.67 19.47
CA SER A 29 -31.50 -22.94 19.06
C SER A 29 -31.78 -22.93 17.56
N ARG A 30 -31.01 -22.17 16.76
CA ARG A 30 -31.14 -22.06 15.30
C ARG A 30 -30.20 -22.99 14.51
N GLY A 31 -29.59 -23.97 15.17
CA GLY A 31 -28.70 -24.95 14.52
C GLY A 31 -27.35 -24.38 14.05
N LYS A 32 -26.66 -25.19 13.23
CA LYS A 32 -25.28 -24.93 12.80
C LYS A 32 -25.19 -23.75 11.83
N ARG A 33 -24.44 -22.69 12.19
CA ARG A 33 -24.20 -21.51 11.34
C ARG A 33 -23.03 -20.65 11.86
N MET A 34 -22.63 -19.68 11.05
CA MET A 34 -21.80 -18.55 11.49
C MET A 34 -22.71 -17.37 11.86
N VAL A 35 -22.35 -16.63 12.90
CA VAL A 35 -23.10 -15.50 13.47
C VAL A 35 -22.18 -14.28 13.50
N LYS A 36 -22.60 -13.19 12.86
CA LYS A 36 -21.84 -11.92 12.78
C LYS A 36 -22.14 -11.04 14.00
N PRO A 37 -21.30 -10.04 14.36
CA PRO A 37 -21.42 -9.29 15.62
C PRO A 37 -22.79 -8.60 15.80
N GLN A 38 -23.38 -8.10 14.72
CA GLN A 38 -24.71 -7.49 14.75
C GLN A 38 -25.82 -8.50 15.08
N GLU A 39 -25.78 -9.75 14.57
CA GLU A 39 -26.75 -10.79 14.98
C GLU A 39 -26.49 -11.21 16.44
N LEU A 40 -25.22 -11.33 16.84
CA LEU A 40 -24.84 -11.67 18.21
C LEU A 40 -25.44 -10.67 19.23
N MET A 41 -25.26 -9.37 19.00
CA MET A 41 -25.87 -8.31 19.83
C MET A 41 -27.40 -8.34 19.78
N ASN A 42 -28.01 -8.47 18.60
CA ASN A 42 -29.47 -8.61 18.44
C ASN A 42 -30.05 -9.81 19.21
N ILE A 43 -29.31 -10.91 19.36
CA ILE A 43 -29.73 -12.07 20.13
C ILE A 43 -29.66 -11.78 21.64
N ILE A 44 -28.61 -11.12 22.12
CA ILE A 44 -28.48 -10.71 23.53
C ILE A 44 -29.62 -9.73 23.89
N GLU A 45 -29.85 -8.71 23.06
CA GLU A 45 -30.87 -7.67 23.29
C GLU A 45 -32.29 -8.21 23.40
N LYS A 46 -32.60 -9.28 22.67
CA LYS A 46 -33.90 -9.95 22.68
C LYS A 46 -34.03 -11.02 23.76
N THR A 47 -32.94 -11.35 24.48
CA THR A 47 -32.88 -12.44 25.48
C THR A 47 -32.90 -11.94 26.91
N ILE A 48 -32.52 -10.69 27.13
CA ILE A 48 -32.67 -9.99 28.41
C ILE A 48 -33.75 -8.92 28.18
N ASP A 49 -34.98 -9.30 28.53
CA ASP A 49 -36.19 -8.52 28.26
C ASP A 49 -36.28 -7.26 29.14
N ASP A 50 -35.78 -7.34 30.38
CA ASP A 50 -35.63 -6.18 31.26
C ASP A 50 -34.48 -5.26 30.79
N LYS A 51 -34.79 -3.96 30.69
CA LYS A 51 -33.85 -2.96 30.17
C LYS A 51 -32.67 -2.70 31.12
N LEU A 52 -32.87 -2.78 32.43
CA LEU A 52 -31.87 -2.44 33.45
C LEU A 52 -30.91 -3.61 33.69
N GLU A 53 -31.43 -4.84 33.77
CA GLU A 53 -30.60 -6.06 33.74
C GLU A 53 -29.79 -6.14 32.45
N ARG A 54 -30.41 -5.85 31.29
CA ARG A 54 -29.69 -5.83 30.01
C ARG A 54 -28.56 -4.82 29.99
N THR A 55 -28.79 -3.59 30.43
CA THR A 55 -27.74 -2.57 30.55
C THR A 55 -26.62 -3.05 31.47
N LYS A 56 -26.94 -3.58 32.65
CA LYS A 56 -25.96 -4.12 33.62
C LYS A 56 -25.10 -5.27 33.05
N VAL A 57 -25.69 -6.17 32.26
CA VAL A 57 -24.96 -7.26 31.60
C VAL A 57 -24.09 -6.77 30.43
N LEU A 58 -24.57 -5.77 29.67
CA LEU A 58 -23.85 -5.19 28.53
C LEU A 58 -22.67 -4.29 28.95
N GLU A 59 -22.79 -3.55 30.05
CA GLU A 59 -21.71 -2.75 30.65
C GLU A 59 -20.69 -3.63 31.39
N GLY A 60 -21.15 -4.77 31.91
CA GLY A 60 -20.35 -5.74 32.64
C GLY A 60 -19.37 -6.56 31.77
N SER A 61 -18.57 -7.37 32.45
CA SER A 61 -17.52 -8.24 31.88
C SER A 61 -18.00 -9.11 30.71
N LEU A 62 -19.21 -9.70 30.81
CA LEU A 62 -19.79 -10.53 29.75
C LEU A 62 -20.13 -9.71 28.50
N GLY A 63 -20.76 -8.55 28.68
CA GLY A 63 -21.07 -7.62 27.59
C GLY A 63 -19.84 -7.11 26.86
N GLN A 64 -18.78 -6.77 27.60
CA GLN A 64 -17.50 -6.36 27.02
C GLN A 64 -16.90 -7.47 26.13
N ILE A 65 -16.85 -8.72 26.61
CA ILE A 65 -16.29 -9.82 25.82
C ILE A 65 -17.16 -10.14 24.59
N LEU A 66 -18.48 -10.14 24.72
CA LEU A 66 -19.41 -10.34 23.60
C LEU A 66 -19.30 -9.19 22.58
N SER A 67 -19.14 -7.94 23.01
CA SER A 67 -18.89 -6.79 22.12
C SER A 67 -17.53 -6.86 21.39
N SER A 68 -16.56 -7.60 21.94
CA SER A 68 -15.26 -7.87 21.31
C SER A 68 -15.26 -9.07 20.35
N THR A 69 -16.37 -9.81 20.28
CA THR A 69 -16.52 -10.99 19.41
C THR A 69 -16.68 -10.54 17.96
N GLN A 70 -15.75 -10.94 17.09
CA GLN A 70 -15.74 -10.57 15.67
C GLN A 70 -16.59 -11.52 14.82
N GLU A 71 -16.70 -12.78 15.22
CA GLU A 71 -17.61 -13.77 14.65
C GLU A 71 -17.80 -14.92 15.66
N ALA A 72 -18.95 -15.58 15.59
CA ALA A 72 -19.26 -16.76 16.39
C ALA A 72 -19.71 -17.94 15.52
N ILE A 73 -19.12 -19.11 15.76
CA ILE A 73 -19.34 -20.35 15.04
C ILE A 73 -20.19 -21.26 15.94
N VAL A 74 -21.45 -21.46 15.56
CA VAL A 74 -22.41 -22.28 16.31
C VAL A 74 -22.41 -23.69 15.75
N ILE A 75 -22.10 -24.69 16.60
CA ILE A 75 -22.24 -26.12 16.31
C ILE A 75 -22.77 -26.81 17.58
N PRO A 76 -24.10 -26.95 17.74
CA PRO A 76 -24.70 -27.37 19.01
C PRO A 76 -24.09 -28.66 19.59
N PRO A 77 -23.83 -28.73 20.91
CA PRO A 77 -24.14 -27.72 21.93
C PRO A 77 -23.09 -26.58 22.03
N TYR A 78 -22.06 -26.56 21.19
CA TYR A 78 -20.96 -25.61 21.27
C TYR A 78 -21.20 -24.29 20.51
N VAL A 79 -20.64 -23.22 21.06
CA VAL A 79 -20.46 -21.92 20.40
C VAL A 79 -19.00 -21.52 20.52
N VAL A 80 -18.33 -21.34 19.38
CA VAL A 80 -16.92 -20.95 19.28
C VAL A 80 -16.82 -19.47 18.93
N LEU A 81 -16.09 -18.68 19.71
CA LEU A 81 -15.99 -17.22 19.55
C LEU A 81 -14.59 -16.84 19.08
N GLY A 82 -14.52 -16.00 18.03
CA GLY A 82 -13.32 -15.25 17.68
C GLY A 82 -13.30 -13.92 18.43
N LEU A 83 -12.53 -13.83 19.52
CA LEU A 83 -12.46 -12.66 20.39
C LEU A 83 -11.30 -11.76 19.98
N ARG A 84 -11.55 -10.44 19.90
CA ARG A 84 -10.56 -9.42 19.55
C ARG A 84 -10.67 -8.23 20.49
N ALA A 85 -10.05 -8.36 21.66
CA ALA A 85 -10.13 -7.35 22.73
C ALA A 85 -9.37 -6.05 22.37
N ASN A 86 -8.23 -6.18 21.69
CA ASN A 86 -7.41 -5.07 21.20
C ASN A 86 -7.02 -5.31 19.73
N PRO A 87 -6.69 -4.26 18.95
CA PRO A 87 -6.19 -4.42 17.59
C PRO A 87 -4.94 -5.32 17.53
N GLY A 88 -4.94 -6.28 16.60
CA GLY A 88 -3.89 -7.30 16.45
C GLY A 88 -3.90 -8.42 17.50
N GLN A 89 -4.73 -8.33 18.55
CA GLN A 89 -4.76 -9.32 19.64
C GLN A 89 -6.03 -10.16 19.60
N TRP A 90 -5.90 -11.37 19.05
CA TRP A 90 -6.96 -12.36 18.96
C TRP A 90 -6.83 -13.43 20.04
N ALA A 91 -7.96 -13.96 20.49
CA ALA A 91 -8.07 -15.18 21.28
C ALA A 91 -9.27 -15.98 20.81
N TYR A 92 -9.13 -17.31 20.79
CA TYR A 92 -10.18 -18.22 20.30
C TYR A 92 -10.66 -19.10 21.45
N VAL A 93 -11.98 -19.18 21.64
CA VAL A 93 -12.58 -19.94 22.74
C VAL A 93 -13.79 -20.75 22.27
N LYS A 94 -13.96 -21.95 22.80
CA LYS A 94 -15.17 -22.78 22.68
C LYS A 94 -15.93 -22.72 23.99
N VAL A 95 -17.21 -22.37 23.93
CA VAL A 95 -18.16 -22.44 25.05
C VAL A 95 -19.13 -23.58 24.81
N ASN A 96 -19.43 -24.39 25.82
CA ASN A 96 -20.56 -25.32 25.79
C ASN A 96 -21.82 -24.60 26.32
N ALA A 97 -22.93 -24.63 25.57
CA ALA A 97 -24.15 -23.91 25.94
C ALA A 97 -24.84 -24.48 27.20
N ASP A 98 -24.72 -25.80 27.42
CA ASP A 98 -25.54 -26.51 28.43
C ASP A 98 -25.02 -26.31 29.87
N ASP A 99 -23.69 -26.38 30.05
CA ASP A 99 -23.01 -26.26 31.35
C ASP A 99 -22.27 -24.92 31.56
N VAL A 100 -22.03 -24.18 30.46
CA VAL A 100 -21.29 -22.91 30.37
C VAL A 100 -19.77 -23.07 30.63
N THR A 101 -19.20 -24.24 30.32
CA THR A 101 -17.75 -24.49 30.33
C THR A 101 -17.04 -23.82 29.15
N VAL A 102 -15.79 -23.41 29.35
CA VAL A 102 -14.97 -22.70 28.36
C VAL A 102 -13.65 -23.44 28.12
N GLN A 103 -13.24 -23.56 26.86
CA GLN A 103 -11.94 -24.11 26.45
C GLN A 103 -11.26 -23.15 25.46
N SER A 104 -10.01 -22.75 25.72
CA SER A 104 -9.19 -22.03 24.74
C SER A 104 -8.86 -22.90 23.54
N LEU A 105 -8.84 -22.32 22.34
CA LEU A 105 -8.50 -22.99 21.08
C LEU A 105 -7.23 -22.40 20.45
N THR A 106 -6.49 -23.22 19.70
CA THR A 106 -5.45 -22.74 18.78
C THR A 106 -6.07 -22.16 17.49
N PRO A 107 -5.34 -21.37 16.69
CA PRO A 107 -5.81 -20.91 15.38
C PRO A 107 -6.23 -22.07 14.45
N SER A 108 -5.47 -23.17 14.42
CA SER A 108 -5.83 -24.39 13.68
C SER A 108 -7.18 -24.96 14.12
N GLN A 109 -7.38 -25.15 15.44
CA GLN A 109 -8.64 -25.67 15.98
C GLN A 109 -9.82 -24.76 15.66
N TYR A 110 -9.66 -23.45 15.84
CA TYR A 110 -10.66 -22.44 15.50
C TYR A 110 -11.06 -22.49 14.02
N LEU A 111 -10.07 -22.55 13.12
CA LEU A 111 -10.32 -22.64 11.69
C LEU A 111 -10.99 -23.97 11.31
N LYS A 112 -10.65 -25.10 11.92
CA LYS A 112 -11.39 -26.38 11.72
C LYS A 112 -12.86 -26.28 12.12
N PHE A 113 -13.19 -25.58 13.21
CA PHE A 113 -14.59 -25.29 13.56
C PHE A 113 -15.27 -24.45 12.46
N LYS A 114 -14.63 -23.37 11.99
CA LYS A 114 -15.12 -22.46 10.96
C LYS A 114 -15.35 -23.17 9.61
N GLU A 115 -14.36 -23.93 9.16
CA GLU A 115 -14.37 -24.77 7.95
C GLU A 115 -15.56 -25.71 7.92
N SER A 116 -15.87 -26.37 9.05
CA SER A 116 -16.90 -27.40 9.11
C SER A 116 -18.33 -26.91 8.79
N ILE A 117 -18.58 -25.60 8.78
CA ILE A 117 -19.84 -25.00 8.32
C ILE A 117 -19.99 -25.13 6.79
N TYR A 118 -18.87 -25.12 6.06
CA TYR A 118 -18.81 -25.07 4.60
C TYR A 118 -18.31 -26.39 3.97
N ASP A 119 -17.37 -27.08 4.63
CA ASP A 119 -16.69 -28.27 4.14
C ASP A 119 -16.31 -29.18 5.33
N GLN A 120 -17.14 -30.20 5.59
CA GLN A 120 -16.96 -31.07 6.78
C GLN A 120 -15.83 -32.09 6.63
N GLU A 121 -15.45 -32.44 5.41
CA GLU A 121 -14.37 -33.40 5.18
C GLU A 121 -13.01 -32.69 5.31
N TRP A 122 -12.85 -31.50 4.72
CA TRP A 122 -11.65 -30.68 4.92
C TRP A 122 -11.40 -30.31 6.40
N ALA A 123 -12.47 -30.06 7.17
CA ALA A 123 -12.37 -29.75 8.60
C ALA A 123 -11.85 -30.94 9.44
N LYS A 124 -11.98 -32.17 8.95
CA LYS A 124 -11.52 -33.40 9.61
C LYS A 124 -10.16 -33.90 9.08
N ASP A 125 -9.78 -33.52 7.86
CA ASP A 125 -8.54 -34.00 7.25
C ASP A 125 -7.31 -33.58 8.09
N GLU A 126 -6.53 -34.59 8.48
CA GLU A 126 -5.29 -34.44 9.23
C GLU A 126 -4.11 -34.08 8.31
N ASN A 127 -4.27 -34.27 6.99
CA ASN A 127 -3.28 -33.94 5.95
C ASN A 127 -3.52 -32.54 5.34
N ALA A 128 -4.59 -31.85 5.73
CA ALA A 128 -4.95 -30.53 5.24
C ALA A 128 -3.83 -29.52 5.49
N LEU A 129 -3.24 -28.99 4.40
CA LEU A 129 -2.05 -28.12 4.43
C LEU A 129 -2.24 -26.89 5.33
N GLU A 130 -1.51 -26.87 6.45
CA GLU A 130 -1.42 -25.69 7.32
C GLU A 130 -0.22 -24.80 6.94
N LEU A 131 -0.45 -23.48 6.88
CA LEU A 131 0.57 -22.48 6.59
C LEU A 131 0.89 -21.64 7.83
N ASP A 132 2.14 -21.71 8.29
CA ASP A 132 2.68 -20.98 9.44
C ASP A 132 3.99 -20.27 9.06
N PHE A 133 3.92 -18.95 8.90
CA PHE A 133 5.07 -18.08 8.67
C PHE A 133 5.73 -17.61 9.97
N GLY A 134 5.01 -17.68 11.11
CA GLY A 134 5.51 -17.29 12.44
C GLY A 134 6.54 -18.27 13.00
N ALA A 135 6.55 -19.51 12.52
CA ALA A 135 7.62 -20.49 12.72
C ALA A 135 9.02 -19.98 12.27
N PHE A 136 9.07 -18.98 11.39
CA PHE A 136 10.32 -18.41 10.85
C PHE A 136 10.73 -17.08 11.51
N ASP A 137 10.06 -16.64 12.58
CA ASP A 137 10.33 -15.37 13.29
C ASP A 137 11.30 -15.52 14.48
N PHE A 138 12.20 -16.50 14.44
CA PHE A 138 13.18 -16.74 15.49
C PHE A 138 14.25 -15.64 15.55
N GLY A 139 14.63 -15.18 16.74
CA GLY A 139 15.66 -14.14 16.92
C GLY A 139 15.24 -12.69 16.61
N THR A 140 14.00 -12.46 16.17
CA THR A 140 13.41 -11.10 16.09
C THR A 140 12.61 -10.82 17.37
N PRO A 141 12.82 -9.68 18.06
CA PRO A 141 12.05 -9.35 19.26
C PRO A 141 10.56 -9.20 18.96
N ARG A 142 9.70 -9.91 19.71
CA ARG A 142 8.24 -9.86 19.52
C ARG A 142 7.65 -8.59 20.13
N LEU A 143 7.22 -7.67 19.27
CA LEU A 143 6.42 -6.51 19.66
C LEU A 143 4.99 -6.95 20.01
N ILE A 144 4.38 -6.27 21.00
CA ILE A 144 3.05 -6.62 21.55
C ILE A 144 2.17 -5.40 21.88
N LEU A 145 2.74 -4.18 21.81
CA LEU A 145 2.04 -2.94 22.16
C LEU A 145 1.33 -2.39 20.91
N PRO A 146 0.02 -2.05 20.95
CA PRO A 146 -0.67 -1.47 19.81
C PRO A 146 -0.01 -0.20 19.24
N SER A 147 0.69 0.58 20.08
CA SER A 147 1.47 1.76 19.69
C SER A 147 2.77 1.47 18.92
N SER A 148 3.14 0.19 18.75
CA SER A 148 4.29 -0.22 17.93
C SER A 148 3.93 -0.57 16.48
N ILE A 149 2.63 -0.77 16.21
CA ILE A 149 2.10 -1.15 14.90
C ILE A 149 2.31 0.00 13.91
N GLY A 150 2.85 -0.29 12.73
CA GLY A 150 3.12 0.73 11.71
C GLY A 150 4.31 1.65 11.99
N ASN A 151 5.08 1.39 13.06
CA ASN A 151 6.30 2.14 13.42
C ASN A 151 7.57 1.27 13.27
N GLY A 152 7.61 0.42 12.24
CA GLY A 152 8.67 -0.56 12.02
C GLY A 152 10.09 0.03 12.01
N LEU A 153 10.28 1.14 11.29
CA LEU A 153 11.58 1.82 11.13
C LEU A 153 12.21 2.17 12.49
N GLY A 154 11.44 2.82 13.37
CA GLY A 154 11.87 3.21 14.71
C GLY A 154 12.00 2.06 15.70
N TYR A 155 11.62 0.83 15.32
CA TYR A 155 11.92 -0.39 16.07
C TYR A 155 13.10 -1.17 15.50
N ILE A 156 13.25 -1.28 14.17
CA ILE A 156 14.48 -1.85 13.59
C ILE A 156 15.69 -0.99 13.95
N SER A 157 15.56 0.33 14.04
CA SER A 157 16.64 1.22 14.52
C SER A 157 17.13 0.81 15.91
N LYS A 158 16.22 0.63 16.87
CA LYS A 158 16.52 0.14 18.24
C LYS A 158 17.10 -1.27 18.27
N PHE A 159 16.67 -2.16 17.36
CA PHE A 159 17.22 -3.51 17.26
C PHE A 159 18.59 -3.54 16.59
N MET A 160 18.89 -2.60 15.70
CA MET A 160 20.22 -2.45 15.08
C MET A 160 21.21 -1.86 16.06
N THR A 161 20.88 -0.79 16.79
CA THR A 161 21.75 -0.20 17.81
C THR A 161 22.09 -1.20 18.91
N SER A 162 21.10 -1.96 19.39
CA SER A 162 21.27 -3.06 20.34
C SER A 162 22.09 -4.25 19.81
N ARG A 163 22.34 -4.35 18.49
CA ARG A 163 23.17 -5.42 17.88
C ARG A 163 24.58 -4.95 17.52
N ILE A 164 24.79 -3.66 17.22
CA ILE A 164 26.11 -3.10 16.89
C ILE A 164 26.85 -2.53 18.10
N GLY A 165 26.17 -2.32 19.23
CA GLY A 165 26.76 -1.87 20.49
C GLY A 165 27.48 -2.98 21.27
N GLY A 166 28.18 -2.59 22.34
CA GLY A 166 29.02 -3.47 23.13
C GLY A 166 30.43 -3.57 22.53
N ASP A 167 30.84 -4.78 22.13
CA ASP A 167 32.17 -5.02 21.60
C ASP A 167 32.40 -4.35 20.22
N LEU A 168 33.63 -3.88 20.01
CA LEU A 168 34.03 -3.10 18.83
C LEU A 168 33.82 -3.86 17.50
N GLU A 169 33.87 -5.20 17.52
CA GLU A 169 33.60 -6.07 16.37
C GLU A 169 32.10 -6.21 16.05
N ASN A 170 31.18 -5.88 16.98
CA ASN A 170 29.73 -5.91 16.71
C ASN A 170 29.32 -4.87 15.67
N ALA A 171 30.11 -3.80 15.53
CA ALA A 171 29.95 -2.80 14.48
C ALA A 171 30.57 -3.20 13.13
N LYS A 172 31.25 -4.36 13.00
CA LYS A 172 31.83 -4.82 11.73
C LYS A 172 30.82 -4.90 10.57
N PRO A 173 29.55 -5.34 10.74
CA PRO A 173 28.58 -5.30 9.65
C PRO A 173 28.32 -3.89 9.11
N LEU A 174 28.41 -2.84 9.94
CA LEU A 174 28.23 -1.46 9.51
C LEU A 174 29.43 -0.98 8.69
N LEU A 175 30.65 -1.36 9.09
CA LEU A 175 31.87 -1.15 8.30
C LEU A 175 31.79 -1.87 6.94
N ASP A 176 31.43 -3.16 6.94
CA ASP A 176 31.31 -3.98 5.74
C ASP A 176 30.19 -3.44 4.80
N HIS A 177 29.15 -2.83 5.36
CA HIS A 177 28.11 -2.12 4.60
C HIS A 177 28.68 -0.86 3.93
N LEU A 178 29.43 -0.03 4.66
CA LEU A 178 30.03 1.20 4.13
C LEU A 178 31.08 0.91 3.04
N LEU A 179 31.94 -0.09 3.22
CA LEU A 179 32.92 -0.54 2.22
C LEU A 179 32.28 -1.06 0.91
N ALA A 180 31.02 -1.46 0.94
CA ALA A 180 30.27 -1.94 -0.22
C ALA A 180 29.60 -0.81 -1.03
N LEU A 181 29.52 0.42 -0.51
CA LEU A 181 28.88 1.53 -1.20
C LEU A 181 29.71 1.98 -2.40
N ASN A 182 29.07 2.03 -3.57
CA ASN A 182 29.67 2.43 -4.84
C ASN A 182 28.60 2.91 -5.82
N TYR A 183 28.98 3.72 -6.80
CA TYR A 183 28.12 4.19 -7.90
C TYR A 183 28.90 4.11 -9.22
N HIS A 184 28.39 3.32 -10.18
CA HIS A 184 29.06 2.99 -11.45
C HIS A 184 30.54 2.54 -11.32
N GLY A 185 30.91 1.95 -10.18
CA GLY A 185 32.27 1.48 -9.88
C GLY A 185 33.14 2.47 -9.12
N GLU A 186 32.75 3.74 -8.98
CA GLU A 186 33.38 4.67 -8.03
C GLU A 186 32.99 4.29 -6.59
N LYS A 187 33.96 4.22 -5.69
CA LYS A 187 33.73 3.98 -4.25
C LYS A 187 33.06 5.19 -3.60
N LEU A 188 32.21 4.93 -2.62
CA LEU A 188 31.54 5.94 -1.79
C LEU A 188 31.84 5.70 -0.31
N MET A 189 31.79 6.77 0.49
CA MET A 189 32.06 6.81 1.93
C MET A 189 33.50 6.42 2.32
N ILE A 190 33.89 5.16 2.16
CA ILE A 190 35.22 4.64 2.56
C ILE A 190 35.78 3.63 1.56
N ASN A 191 37.11 3.55 1.49
CA ASN A 191 37.85 2.56 0.70
C ASN A 191 38.60 1.54 1.59
N GLU A 192 39.21 0.55 0.95
CA GLU A 192 39.90 -0.61 1.53
C GLU A 192 41.04 -0.27 2.53
N THR A 193 41.49 0.99 2.59
CA THR A 193 42.42 1.47 3.63
C THR A 193 41.82 1.29 5.03
N ILE A 194 40.49 1.43 5.14
CA ILE A 194 39.70 1.31 6.37
C ILE A 194 39.05 -0.09 6.43
N ASP A 195 39.87 -1.12 6.59
CA ASP A 195 39.45 -2.54 6.67
C ASP A 195 38.87 -3.00 8.02
N THR A 196 38.96 -2.16 9.06
CA THR A 196 38.65 -2.52 10.46
C THR A 196 38.03 -1.35 11.23
N VAL A 197 37.14 -1.66 12.19
CA VAL A 197 36.38 -0.63 12.91
C VAL A 197 37.29 0.28 13.75
N SER A 198 38.40 -0.27 14.28
CA SER A 198 39.42 0.54 14.98
C SER A 198 40.14 1.53 14.06
N LYS A 199 40.36 1.21 12.77
CA LYS A 199 40.87 2.18 11.80
C LYS A 199 39.83 3.25 11.51
N LEU A 200 38.55 2.87 11.34
CA LEU A 200 37.45 3.80 11.07
C LEU A 200 37.32 4.84 12.19
N GLN A 201 37.27 4.42 13.45
CA GLN A 201 37.23 5.34 14.61
C GLN A 201 38.43 6.31 14.61
N LYS A 202 39.66 5.81 14.38
CA LYS A 202 40.87 6.64 14.34
C LYS A 202 40.85 7.65 13.19
N ALA A 203 40.43 7.23 12.00
CA ALA A 203 40.32 8.09 10.84
C ALA A 203 39.27 9.20 11.05
N LEU A 204 38.11 8.87 11.66
CA LEU A 204 37.06 9.85 11.97
C LEU A 204 37.52 10.91 12.98
N ILE A 205 38.32 10.54 13.98
CA ILE A 205 38.90 11.49 14.95
C ILE A 205 39.87 12.47 14.25
N VAL A 206 40.73 11.98 13.36
CA VAL A 206 41.64 12.83 12.58
C VAL A 206 40.86 13.76 11.64
N ALA A 207 39.81 13.25 10.99
CA ALA A 207 38.96 14.03 10.11
C ALA A 207 38.17 15.12 10.85
N ASP A 208 37.61 14.87 12.04
CA ASP A 208 36.91 15.90 12.83
C ASP A 208 37.83 17.06 13.21
N VAL A 209 39.08 16.79 13.61
CA VAL A 209 40.09 17.82 13.90
C VAL A 209 40.44 18.62 12.64
N TYR A 210 40.63 17.95 11.50
CA TYR A 210 40.91 18.61 10.22
C TYR A 210 39.73 19.51 9.78
N LEU A 211 38.52 18.97 9.74
CA LEU A 211 37.31 19.71 9.34
C LEU A 211 36.96 20.85 10.31
N SER A 212 37.36 20.76 11.58
CA SER A 212 37.22 21.84 12.57
C SER A 212 38.08 23.08 12.27
N ALA A 213 39.12 22.93 11.44
CA ALA A 213 40.02 24.03 11.09
C ALA A 213 39.63 24.78 9.80
N HIS A 214 38.61 24.29 9.06
CA HIS A 214 38.19 24.86 7.77
C HIS A 214 36.87 25.65 7.90
N PRO A 215 36.62 26.69 7.09
CA PRO A 215 35.32 27.35 6.99
C PRO A 215 34.18 26.36 6.69
N LYS A 216 33.03 26.59 7.32
CA LYS A 216 31.84 25.70 7.24
C LYS A 216 31.36 25.44 5.81
N ASP A 217 31.44 26.48 4.98
CA ASP A 217 30.99 26.56 3.60
C ASP A 217 32.04 26.10 2.58
N GLU A 218 33.23 25.70 3.01
CA GLU A 218 34.27 25.21 2.12
C GLU A 218 33.86 23.91 1.41
N GLN A 219 33.98 23.88 0.08
CA GLN A 219 33.47 22.80 -0.76
C GLN A 219 34.27 21.51 -0.64
N TYR A 220 33.59 20.36 -0.72
CA TYR A 220 34.20 19.02 -0.62
C TYR A 220 35.42 18.85 -1.54
N SER A 221 35.43 19.44 -2.74
CA SER A 221 36.52 19.35 -3.71
C SER A 221 37.88 19.82 -3.19
N THR A 222 37.92 20.76 -2.24
CA THR A 222 39.17 21.23 -1.62
C THR A 222 39.66 20.26 -0.54
N LEU A 223 38.72 19.60 0.15
CA LEU A 223 38.95 18.64 1.23
C LEU A 223 39.28 17.23 0.71
N GLU A 224 38.75 16.87 -0.46
CA GLU A 224 38.82 15.55 -1.09
C GLU A 224 40.24 14.93 -1.08
N PRO A 225 41.31 15.63 -1.51
CA PRO A 225 42.63 15.00 -1.56
C PRO A 225 43.12 14.53 -0.19
N LYS A 226 42.85 15.32 0.87
CA LYS A 226 43.31 15.02 2.24
C LYS A 226 42.45 13.94 2.90
N LEU A 227 41.14 13.99 2.71
CA LEU A 227 40.22 12.97 3.20
C LEU A 227 40.51 11.60 2.55
N LYS A 228 40.87 11.59 1.26
CA LYS A 228 41.18 10.37 0.51
C LYS A 228 42.48 9.69 0.93
N GLU A 229 43.51 10.45 1.35
CA GLU A 229 44.70 9.89 2.00
C GLU A 229 44.38 9.07 3.26
N TRP A 230 43.30 9.42 3.97
CA TRP A 230 42.85 8.71 5.18
C TRP A 230 41.83 7.60 4.89
N GLY A 231 41.51 7.36 3.62
CA GLY A 231 40.59 6.31 3.18
C GLY A 231 39.12 6.74 3.07
N PHE A 232 38.83 8.03 3.16
CA PHE A 232 37.47 8.57 2.95
C PHE A 232 37.23 8.94 1.48
N GLU A 233 36.15 8.42 0.92
CA GLU A 233 35.68 8.70 -0.44
C GLU A 233 34.48 9.67 -0.42
N LYS A 234 33.95 10.01 -1.60
CA LYS A 234 32.81 10.93 -1.75
C LYS A 234 31.53 10.42 -1.07
N GLY A 235 30.64 11.33 -0.68
CA GLY A 235 29.32 10.99 -0.12
C GLY A 235 29.03 11.46 1.30
N TRP A 236 29.95 12.17 1.97
CA TRP A 236 29.76 12.67 3.34
C TRP A 236 29.06 14.02 3.45
N GLY A 237 29.14 14.83 2.39
CA GLY A 237 28.64 16.21 2.37
C GLY A 237 29.15 16.99 1.17
N ASP A 238 28.45 18.07 0.82
CA ASP A 238 28.86 19.04 -0.19
C ASP A 238 29.86 20.09 0.32
N ASN A 239 29.80 20.40 1.62
CA ASN A 239 30.69 21.35 2.31
C ASN A 239 31.25 20.79 3.63
N ALA A 240 32.25 21.48 4.19
CA ALA A 240 32.98 21.07 5.41
C ALA A 240 32.06 20.82 6.61
N GLU A 241 31.07 21.69 6.85
CA GLU A 241 30.09 21.51 7.93
C GLU A 241 29.28 20.23 7.74
N ARG A 242 28.76 19.99 6.53
CA ARG A 242 27.96 18.80 6.21
C ARG A 242 28.77 17.51 6.33
N VAL A 243 30.00 17.50 5.83
CA VAL A 243 30.95 16.37 5.98
C VAL A 243 31.20 16.09 7.46
N LYS A 244 31.50 17.14 8.24
CA LYS A 244 31.78 17.02 9.67
C LYS A 244 30.60 16.47 10.44
N GLU A 245 29.39 16.96 10.21
CA GLU A 245 28.17 16.41 10.81
C GLU A 245 28.02 14.90 10.52
N THR A 246 28.15 14.49 9.26
CA THR A 246 27.92 13.09 8.85
C THR A 246 29.00 12.14 9.39
N MET A 247 30.27 12.58 9.42
CA MET A 247 31.38 11.86 10.07
C MET A 247 31.20 11.79 11.59
N LYS A 248 30.77 12.88 12.22
CA LYS A 248 30.50 12.93 13.65
C LYS A 248 29.36 11.99 14.06
N MET A 249 28.26 11.94 13.30
CA MET A 249 27.16 10.98 13.53
C MET A 249 27.67 9.53 13.55
N LEU A 250 28.53 9.16 12.59
CA LEU A 250 29.14 7.82 12.57
C LEU A 250 30.08 7.60 13.76
N SER A 251 30.86 8.62 14.14
CA SER A 251 31.75 8.56 15.30
C SER A 251 30.97 8.37 16.61
N GLU A 252 29.82 9.03 16.77
CA GLU A 252 28.92 8.84 17.90
C GLU A 252 28.28 7.43 17.89
N ILE A 253 27.78 6.96 16.74
CA ILE A 253 27.24 5.59 16.58
C ILE A 253 28.29 4.53 16.94
N LEU A 254 29.55 4.73 16.58
CA LEU A 254 30.66 3.80 16.89
C LEU A 254 31.19 3.90 18.34
N GLN A 255 30.67 4.83 19.15
CA GLN A 255 31.01 4.97 20.57
C GLN A 255 29.83 4.58 21.48
N ALA A 256 28.63 5.04 21.16
CA ALA A 256 27.39 4.79 21.89
C ALA A 256 26.20 4.78 20.90
N PRO A 257 25.86 3.64 20.28
CA PRO A 257 24.84 3.60 19.24
C PRO A 257 23.43 3.95 19.76
N ASP A 258 22.86 5.06 19.30
CA ASP A 258 21.49 5.48 19.60
C ASP A 258 20.58 5.47 18.34
N PRO A 259 19.26 5.26 18.48
CA PRO A 259 18.36 5.11 17.33
C PRO A 259 18.21 6.37 16.48
N THR A 260 18.40 7.55 17.08
CA THR A 260 18.19 8.85 16.44
C THR A 260 19.35 9.18 15.51
N ASN A 261 20.60 9.09 15.99
CA ASN A 261 21.76 9.22 15.11
C ASN A 261 21.79 8.11 14.06
N MET A 262 21.40 6.87 14.39
CA MET A 262 21.32 5.78 13.42
C MET A 262 20.34 6.08 12.27
N GLU A 263 19.14 6.59 12.57
CA GLU A 263 18.17 7.03 11.55
C GLU A 263 18.67 8.24 10.74
N LEU A 264 19.28 9.23 11.40
CA LEU A 264 19.84 10.41 10.72
C LEU A 264 21.00 10.05 9.79
N PHE A 265 21.92 9.19 10.23
CA PHE A 265 23.04 8.72 9.42
C PHE A 265 22.56 7.93 8.20
N PHE A 266 21.64 6.97 8.40
CA PHE A 266 21.06 6.20 7.29
C PHE A 266 20.15 7.02 6.36
N SER A 267 19.65 8.18 6.79
CA SER A 267 18.98 9.14 5.90
C SER A 267 19.97 9.90 4.99
N ARG A 268 21.21 10.06 5.45
CA ARG A 268 22.30 10.75 4.75
C ARG A 268 23.06 9.84 3.77
N LEU A 269 23.13 8.53 4.01
CA LEU A 269 23.91 7.60 3.18
C LEU A 269 23.49 7.62 1.70
N PRO A 270 24.44 7.81 0.76
CA PRO A 270 24.18 7.78 -0.68
C PRO A 270 24.05 6.33 -1.18
N PHE A 271 22.92 5.71 -0.87
CA PHE A 271 22.63 4.29 -1.16
C PHE A 271 21.53 4.08 -2.21
N ILE A 272 20.58 5.02 -2.37
CA ILE A 272 19.47 4.89 -3.31
C ILE A 272 19.62 5.88 -4.47
N PHE A 273 19.88 5.36 -5.66
CA PHE A 273 19.90 6.12 -6.92
C PHE A 273 18.89 5.56 -7.93
N ASN A 274 18.76 4.23 -7.98
CA ASN A 274 17.98 3.49 -8.96
C ASN A 274 16.79 2.79 -8.29
N ILE A 275 15.56 3.20 -8.65
CA ILE A 275 14.32 2.63 -8.09
C ILE A 275 13.50 1.99 -9.20
N VAL A 276 12.99 0.78 -8.96
CA VAL A 276 11.98 0.13 -9.80
C VAL A 276 10.66 0.02 -9.05
N ILE A 277 9.57 0.47 -9.67
CA ILE A 277 8.23 0.49 -9.08
C ILE A 277 7.31 -0.34 -9.97
N PHE A 278 6.84 -1.49 -9.50
CA PHE A 278 5.94 -2.36 -10.28
C PHE A 278 4.47 -1.99 -10.08
N SER A 279 3.73 -1.81 -11.19
CA SER A 279 2.28 -1.60 -11.22
C SER A 279 1.74 -2.09 -12.57
N ILE A 280 1.30 -3.35 -12.65
CA ILE A 280 1.25 -4.10 -13.93
C ILE A 280 -0.14 -4.08 -14.57
N HIS A 281 -1.21 -4.22 -13.78
CA HIS A 281 -2.59 -4.15 -14.25
C HIS A 281 -3.04 -2.73 -14.64
N GLY A 282 -4.21 -2.66 -15.29
CA GLY A 282 -4.83 -1.41 -15.71
C GLY A 282 -4.15 -0.76 -16.92
N TYR A 283 -4.52 0.47 -17.19
CA TYR A 283 -3.94 1.31 -18.24
C TYR A 283 -3.01 2.34 -17.57
N PHE A 284 -1.77 1.95 -17.28
CA PHE A 284 -0.83 2.89 -16.65
C PHE A 284 -0.33 3.92 -17.69
N GLY A 285 -0.59 5.20 -17.44
CA GLY A 285 -0.26 6.34 -18.31
C GLY A 285 -0.62 7.67 -17.65
N GLN A 286 -0.32 8.79 -18.31
CA GLN A 286 -0.40 10.14 -17.71
C GLN A 286 -1.59 10.99 -18.18
N SER A 287 -2.16 10.69 -19.35
CA SER A 287 -3.40 11.29 -19.87
C SER A 287 -4.38 10.19 -20.25
N ASP A 288 -5.68 10.53 -20.32
CA ASP A 288 -6.74 9.73 -20.96
C ASP A 288 -7.01 8.32 -20.40
N VAL A 289 -6.35 7.93 -19.31
CA VAL A 289 -6.45 6.59 -18.70
C VAL A 289 -7.33 6.52 -17.44
N LEU A 290 -7.56 7.64 -16.74
CA LEU A 290 -8.29 7.62 -15.45
C LEU A 290 -9.78 7.29 -15.68
N GLY A 291 -10.27 6.26 -15.00
CA GLY A 291 -11.63 5.75 -15.19
C GLY A 291 -11.74 4.58 -16.18
N LEU A 292 -10.66 4.22 -16.88
CA LEU A 292 -10.59 2.96 -17.63
C LEU A 292 -10.59 1.75 -16.67
N PRO A 293 -10.94 0.53 -17.16
CA PRO A 293 -10.92 -0.68 -16.35
C PRO A 293 -9.62 -0.88 -15.56
N ASP A 294 -9.76 -1.23 -14.28
CA ASP A 294 -8.67 -1.36 -13.30
C ASP A 294 -7.74 -0.13 -13.16
N THR A 295 -8.21 1.07 -13.55
CA THR A 295 -7.36 2.27 -13.63
C THR A 295 -7.93 3.43 -12.81
N GLY A 296 -7.19 3.88 -11.79
CA GLY A 296 -7.66 4.89 -10.85
C GLY A 296 -6.57 5.33 -9.87
N GLY A 297 -6.92 5.49 -8.59
CA GLY A 297 -6.07 6.13 -7.57
C GLY A 297 -4.65 5.58 -7.41
N GLN A 298 -4.39 4.30 -7.72
CA GLN A 298 -3.04 3.73 -7.75
C GLN A 298 -2.13 4.40 -8.79
N VAL A 299 -2.65 4.80 -9.95
CA VAL A 299 -1.87 5.51 -10.98
C VAL A 299 -1.49 6.91 -10.48
N VAL A 300 -2.46 7.65 -9.91
CA VAL A 300 -2.23 8.99 -9.33
C VAL A 300 -1.21 8.92 -8.20
N TYR A 301 -1.38 7.97 -7.27
CA TYR A 301 -0.45 7.72 -6.18
C TYR A 301 0.98 7.50 -6.69
N ILE A 302 1.18 6.64 -7.70
CA ILE A 302 2.52 6.31 -8.19
C ILE A 302 3.14 7.47 -8.98
N LEU A 303 2.36 8.21 -9.77
CA LEU A 303 2.88 9.37 -10.49
C LEU A 303 3.35 10.49 -9.54
N ASP A 304 2.60 10.78 -8.47
CA ASP A 304 3.02 11.78 -7.47
C ASP A 304 4.12 11.27 -6.52
N GLN A 305 4.09 9.97 -6.17
CA GLN A 305 5.18 9.27 -5.46
C GLN A 305 6.51 9.42 -6.21
N VAL A 306 6.52 9.21 -7.54
CA VAL A 306 7.73 9.26 -8.36
C VAL A 306 8.35 10.66 -8.38
N LYS A 307 7.54 11.72 -8.59
CA LYS A 307 8.02 13.12 -8.54
C LYS A 307 8.74 13.41 -7.22
N ALA A 308 8.06 13.12 -6.10
CA ALA A 308 8.60 13.42 -4.77
C ALA A 308 9.81 12.54 -4.38
N LEU A 309 9.88 11.30 -4.87
CA LEU A 309 11.08 10.48 -4.75
C LEU A 309 12.25 11.08 -5.55
N GLU A 310 12.03 11.50 -6.80
CA GLU A 310 13.11 12.09 -7.61
C GLU A 310 13.61 13.42 -7.01
N GLU A 311 12.70 14.32 -6.60
CA GLU A 311 13.04 15.58 -5.93
C GLU A 311 13.91 15.36 -4.67
N GLU A 312 13.52 14.41 -3.81
CA GLU A 312 14.23 14.11 -2.57
C GLU A 312 15.57 13.37 -2.82
N ILE A 313 15.64 12.48 -3.82
CA ILE A 313 16.91 11.83 -4.21
C ILE A 313 17.88 12.87 -4.79
N LEU A 314 17.43 13.75 -5.69
CA LEU A 314 18.26 14.83 -6.25
C LEU A 314 18.76 15.78 -5.14
N LEU A 315 17.91 16.12 -4.17
CA LEU A 315 18.29 16.90 -2.99
C LEU A 315 19.38 16.20 -2.16
N ARG A 316 19.23 14.89 -1.89
CA ARG A 316 20.21 14.10 -1.13
C ARG A 316 21.53 13.95 -1.88
N ILE A 317 21.49 13.62 -3.17
CA ILE A 317 22.68 13.54 -4.04
C ILE A 317 23.49 14.84 -3.97
N LYS A 318 22.82 15.99 -4.16
CA LYS A 318 23.45 17.30 -4.04
C LYS A 318 24.05 17.52 -2.64
N GLN A 319 23.29 17.28 -1.58
CA GLN A 319 23.74 17.47 -0.19
C GLN A 319 24.89 16.56 0.25
N GLN A 320 25.24 15.52 -0.52
CA GLN A 320 26.39 14.65 -0.25
C GLN A 320 27.60 14.90 -1.17
N GLY A 321 27.60 15.99 -1.94
CA GLY A 321 28.69 16.35 -2.84
C GLY A 321 28.79 15.45 -4.08
N LEU A 322 27.69 14.81 -4.48
CA LEU A 322 27.65 13.87 -5.60
C LEU A 322 27.00 14.47 -6.84
N ASN A 323 27.50 14.09 -8.02
CA ASN A 323 26.93 14.41 -9.34
C ASN A 323 26.22 13.20 -9.98
N ALA A 324 25.73 12.28 -9.14
CA ALA A 324 25.00 11.10 -9.57
C ALA A 324 23.67 11.47 -10.26
N LYS A 325 23.29 10.72 -11.28
CA LYS A 325 21.98 10.81 -11.93
C LYS A 325 21.12 9.65 -11.41
N PRO A 326 20.04 9.90 -10.66
CA PRO A 326 19.11 8.85 -10.28
C PRO A 326 18.30 8.37 -11.49
N ARG A 327 17.63 7.23 -11.37
CA ARG A 327 16.68 6.72 -12.38
C ARG A 327 15.55 5.95 -11.71
N ILE A 328 14.32 6.41 -11.91
CA ILE A 328 13.12 5.71 -11.43
C ILE A 328 12.38 5.12 -12.64
N LEU A 329 12.14 3.81 -12.61
CA LEU A 329 11.37 3.11 -13.64
C LEU A 329 10.06 2.58 -13.05
N VAL A 330 8.93 3.12 -13.52
CA VAL A 330 7.60 2.56 -13.25
C VAL A 330 7.34 1.45 -14.26
N VAL A 331 7.43 0.20 -13.83
CA VAL A 331 7.33 -0.97 -14.70
C VAL A 331 5.88 -1.46 -14.74
N SER A 332 5.29 -1.36 -15.92
CA SER A 332 3.89 -1.71 -16.20
C SER A 332 3.76 -2.60 -17.43
N ARG A 333 2.54 -2.95 -17.82
CA ARG A 333 2.25 -3.75 -19.00
C ARG A 333 2.20 -2.89 -20.28
N LEU A 334 2.79 -3.39 -21.36
CA LEU A 334 2.53 -2.90 -22.72
C LEU A 334 1.26 -3.55 -23.27
N ILE A 335 0.31 -2.73 -23.71
CA ILE A 335 -0.99 -3.13 -24.28
C ILE A 335 -1.07 -2.61 -25.72
N PRO A 336 -0.70 -3.41 -26.74
CA PRO A 336 -0.72 -3.00 -28.15
C PRO A 336 -2.06 -2.41 -28.63
N ASP A 337 -3.19 -2.96 -28.18
CA ASP A 337 -4.53 -2.53 -28.63
C ASP A 337 -5.04 -1.24 -27.95
N ALA A 338 -4.24 -0.60 -27.09
CA ALA A 338 -4.67 0.55 -26.27
C ALA A 338 -4.75 1.87 -27.05
N GLN A 339 -5.69 1.96 -27.99
CA GLN A 339 -5.97 3.18 -28.75
C GLN A 339 -6.37 4.36 -27.84
N GLY A 340 -6.00 5.58 -28.24
CA GLY A 340 -6.29 6.80 -27.49
C GLY A 340 -5.44 7.02 -26.23
N THR A 341 -4.49 6.14 -25.93
CA THR A 341 -3.59 6.24 -24.77
C THR A 341 -2.16 5.89 -25.18
N LYS A 342 -1.18 6.18 -24.32
CA LYS A 342 0.22 5.79 -24.50
C LYS A 342 0.55 4.37 -24.00
N CYS A 343 -0.43 3.55 -23.63
CA CYS A 343 -0.17 2.22 -23.05
C CYS A 343 0.44 1.20 -24.03
N ASN A 344 0.58 1.56 -25.31
CA ASN A 344 1.32 0.84 -26.34
C ASN A 344 2.79 1.29 -26.51
N GLU A 345 3.20 2.42 -25.93
CA GLU A 345 4.59 2.93 -25.97
C GLU A 345 5.48 2.21 -24.93
N GLU A 346 6.60 1.60 -25.37
CA GLU A 346 7.53 0.86 -24.48
C GLU A 346 8.18 1.75 -23.41
N MET A 347 8.42 3.03 -23.71
CA MET A 347 9.03 4.01 -22.79
C MET A 347 8.33 5.36 -22.88
N GLU A 348 7.97 5.94 -21.74
CA GLU A 348 7.34 7.27 -21.63
C GLU A 348 7.97 8.07 -20.47
N PRO A 349 8.54 9.28 -20.70
CA PRO A 349 9.04 10.14 -19.62
C PRO A 349 7.91 10.64 -18.71
N ILE A 350 8.15 10.71 -17.40
CA ILE A 350 7.14 11.17 -16.44
C ILE A 350 7.16 12.69 -16.34
N LEU A 351 5.98 13.31 -16.42
CA LEU A 351 5.80 14.76 -16.41
C LEU A 351 6.26 15.36 -15.08
N ASN A 352 6.94 16.50 -15.17
CA ASN A 352 7.59 17.19 -14.06
C ASN A 352 8.72 16.37 -13.39
N THR A 353 9.37 15.49 -14.15
CA THR A 353 10.59 14.76 -13.72
C THR A 353 11.67 14.85 -14.79
N MET A 354 12.94 14.69 -14.39
CA MET A 354 14.13 14.78 -15.25
C MET A 354 14.68 13.40 -15.65
N HIS A 355 14.46 12.37 -14.84
CA HIS A 355 15.08 11.06 -15.01
C HIS A 355 14.12 9.87 -14.86
N SER A 356 12.87 10.12 -14.48
CA SER A 356 11.86 9.10 -14.21
C SER A 356 11.00 8.76 -15.43
N HIS A 357 10.77 7.47 -15.65
CA HIS A 357 10.11 6.94 -16.85
C HIS A 357 9.14 5.80 -16.52
N ILE A 358 8.09 5.65 -17.33
CA ILE A 358 7.27 4.45 -17.40
C ILE A 358 7.94 3.50 -18.40
N LEU A 359 8.20 2.26 -17.99
CA LEU A 359 8.73 1.17 -18.83
C LEU A 359 7.63 0.11 -18.98
N ARG A 360 7.15 -0.10 -20.20
CA ARG A 360 6.05 -1.03 -20.50
C ARG A 360 6.56 -2.32 -21.13
N VAL A 361 6.29 -3.44 -20.48
CA VAL A 361 6.72 -4.77 -20.95
C VAL A 361 5.50 -5.58 -21.40
N PRO A 362 5.49 -6.15 -22.62
CA PRO A 362 4.34 -6.92 -23.10
C PRO A 362 4.19 -8.25 -22.38
N PHE A 363 2.94 -8.67 -22.13
CA PHE A 363 2.66 -10.06 -21.79
C PHE A 363 2.93 -10.97 -22.98
N ARG A 364 3.55 -12.12 -22.74
CA ARG A 364 3.94 -13.09 -23.76
C ARG A 364 3.51 -14.50 -23.36
N THR A 365 2.98 -15.24 -24.33
CA THR A 365 2.63 -16.67 -24.23
C THR A 365 3.39 -17.45 -25.30
N LEU A 366 3.13 -18.75 -25.43
CA LEU A 366 3.64 -19.55 -26.56
C LEU A 366 3.05 -19.12 -27.92
N LYS A 367 1.96 -18.35 -27.95
CA LYS A 367 1.28 -17.85 -29.17
C LYS A 367 1.76 -16.46 -29.62
N GLY A 368 2.60 -15.78 -28.82
CA GLY A 368 3.10 -14.44 -29.10
C GLY A 368 2.86 -13.43 -27.98
N VAL A 369 2.83 -12.14 -28.33
CA VAL A 369 2.43 -11.05 -27.43
C VAL A 369 0.92 -11.06 -27.26
N VAL A 370 0.41 -10.84 -26.04
CA VAL A 370 -1.02 -10.64 -25.77
C VAL A 370 -1.38 -9.18 -26.10
N PRO A 371 -2.15 -8.88 -27.16
CA PRO A 371 -2.37 -7.50 -27.60
C PRO A 371 -3.42 -6.75 -26.76
N GLN A 372 -4.45 -7.45 -26.28
CA GLN A 372 -5.64 -6.88 -25.64
C GLN A 372 -5.47 -6.68 -24.12
N TRP A 373 -6.19 -5.73 -23.53
CA TRP A 373 -6.26 -5.56 -22.07
C TRP A 373 -6.70 -6.85 -21.34
N VAL A 374 -6.18 -7.04 -20.12
CA VAL A 374 -6.47 -8.19 -19.25
C VAL A 374 -6.77 -7.66 -17.85
N SER A 375 -7.86 -8.14 -17.26
CA SER A 375 -8.30 -7.86 -15.89
C SER A 375 -7.23 -8.23 -14.86
N ARG A 376 -7.13 -7.43 -13.79
CA ARG A 376 -6.26 -7.69 -12.63
C ARG A 376 -6.53 -9.02 -11.91
N PHE A 377 -7.70 -9.62 -12.15
CA PHE A 377 -8.05 -10.96 -11.64
C PHE A 377 -7.57 -12.10 -12.56
N ASP A 378 -7.39 -11.83 -13.85
CA ASP A 378 -7.07 -12.85 -14.86
C ASP A 378 -5.56 -12.85 -15.20
N ILE A 379 -4.78 -12.05 -14.45
CA ILE A 379 -3.42 -11.63 -14.77
C ILE A 379 -2.34 -12.66 -14.39
N TYR A 380 -2.65 -13.57 -13.46
CA TYR A 380 -1.68 -14.47 -12.83
C TYR A 380 -0.89 -15.40 -13.76
N PRO A 381 -1.43 -15.93 -14.89
CA PRO A 381 -0.67 -16.79 -15.81
C PRO A 381 0.57 -16.11 -16.41
N TYR A 382 0.51 -14.79 -16.61
CA TYR A 382 1.53 -14.03 -17.33
C TYR A 382 2.68 -13.58 -16.41
N LEU A 383 2.45 -13.44 -15.09
CA LEU A 383 3.37 -12.77 -14.16
C LEU A 383 4.75 -13.43 -14.02
N GLU A 384 4.88 -14.76 -14.15
CA GLU A 384 6.20 -15.41 -14.12
C GLU A 384 7.01 -15.12 -15.40
N ARG A 385 6.36 -15.01 -16.57
CA ARG A 385 7.07 -14.64 -17.80
C ARG A 385 7.41 -13.15 -17.79
N PHE A 386 6.43 -12.31 -17.42
CA PHE A 386 6.61 -10.87 -17.27
C PHE A 386 7.74 -10.52 -16.31
N SER A 387 7.84 -11.14 -15.12
CA SER A 387 8.94 -10.85 -14.19
C SER A 387 10.32 -11.19 -14.75
N LYS A 388 10.44 -12.20 -15.62
CA LYS A 388 11.70 -12.55 -16.29
C LYS A 388 12.07 -11.54 -17.38
N ASP A 389 11.10 -11.18 -18.23
CA ASP A 389 11.28 -10.23 -19.33
C ASP A 389 11.51 -8.81 -18.81
N ALA A 390 10.72 -8.36 -17.84
CA ALA A 390 10.91 -7.09 -17.15
C ALA A 390 12.26 -7.03 -16.44
N ALA A 391 12.69 -8.09 -15.75
CA ALA A 391 14.01 -8.13 -15.12
C ALA A 391 15.18 -8.32 -16.11
N THR A 392 14.93 -8.42 -17.41
CA THR A 392 15.94 -8.23 -18.47
C THR A 392 15.90 -6.78 -18.95
N LYS A 393 14.70 -6.26 -19.28
CA LYS A 393 14.49 -4.86 -19.70
C LYS A 393 14.95 -3.81 -18.66
N ILE A 394 14.80 -4.08 -17.38
CA ILE A 394 15.34 -3.24 -16.29
C ILE A 394 16.87 -3.15 -16.39
N LEU A 395 17.56 -4.26 -16.65
CA LEU A 395 19.03 -4.26 -16.79
C LEU A 395 19.47 -3.59 -18.10
N GLU A 396 18.71 -3.77 -19.19
CA GLU A 396 18.94 -3.05 -20.45
C GLU A 396 18.81 -1.52 -20.29
N VAL A 397 17.85 -1.04 -19.49
CA VAL A 397 17.52 0.39 -19.35
C VAL A 397 18.25 1.06 -18.18
N MET A 398 18.62 0.34 -17.11
CA MET A 398 19.40 0.89 -16.00
C MET A 398 20.91 0.70 -16.15
N GLU A 399 21.37 -0.23 -17.00
CA GLU A 399 22.77 -0.70 -17.11
C GLU A 399 23.36 -1.32 -15.83
N CYS A 400 22.67 -1.18 -14.70
CA CYS A 400 22.97 -1.74 -13.39
C CYS A 400 21.75 -2.42 -12.77
N LYS A 401 21.88 -2.91 -11.53
CA LYS A 401 20.72 -3.33 -10.72
C LYS A 401 20.04 -2.11 -10.08
N PRO A 402 18.73 -2.15 -9.79
CA PRO A 402 18.11 -1.18 -8.90
C PRO A 402 18.58 -1.37 -7.45
N ASP A 403 18.59 -0.28 -6.68
CA ASP A 403 18.95 -0.26 -5.26
C ASP A 403 17.72 -0.56 -4.38
N LEU A 404 16.53 -0.20 -4.86
CA LEU A 404 15.23 -0.46 -4.23
C LEU A 404 14.19 -0.91 -5.27
N ILE A 405 13.39 -1.91 -4.89
CA ILE A 405 12.20 -2.33 -5.63
C ILE A 405 10.95 -2.10 -4.75
N LEU A 406 9.95 -1.44 -5.32
CA LEU A 406 8.62 -1.25 -4.72
C LEU A 406 7.57 -2.02 -5.53
N GLY A 407 6.80 -2.87 -4.87
CA GLY A 407 5.59 -3.48 -5.43
C GLY A 407 4.33 -2.68 -5.10
N ASN A 408 3.35 -2.69 -6.00
CA ASN A 408 2.01 -2.11 -5.79
C ASN A 408 0.92 -3.12 -6.17
N TYR A 409 -0.05 -3.34 -5.28
CA TYR A 409 -1.13 -4.34 -5.41
C TYR A 409 -0.62 -5.78 -5.63
N THR A 410 -1.50 -6.78 -5.61
CA THR A 410 -1.10 -8.19 -5.57
C THR A 410 -0.17 -8.61 -6.71
N ASP A 411 -0.41 -8.12 -7.93
CA ASP A 411 0.35 -8.43 -9.14
C ASP A 411 1.74 -7.75 -9.16
N GLY A 412 1.80 -6.45 -8.84
CA GLY A 412 3.06 -5.73 -8.70
C GLY A 412 3.90 -6.25 -7.52
N ASN A 413 3.25 -6.63 -6.42
CA ASN A 413 3.91 -7.19 -5.23
C ASN A 413 4.53 -8.58 -5.48
N ILE A 414 3.85 -9.48 -6.18
CA ILE A 414 4.43 -10.82 -6.48
C ILE A 414 5.57 -10.72 -7.50
N VAL A 415 5.46 -9.84 -8.51
CA VAL A 415 6.53 -9.60 -9.48
C VAL A 415 7.71 -8.84 -8.86
N ALA A 416 7.47 -7.90 -7.95
CA ALA A 416 8.50 -7.28 -7.12
C ALA A 416 9.27 -8.34 -6.32
N SER A 417 8.57 -9.30 -5.70
CA SER A 417 9.20 -10.38 -4.93
C SER A 417 10.08 -11.29 -5.79
N LEU A 418 9.63 -11.65 -6.99
CA LEU A 418 10.41 -12.44 -7.95
C LEU A 418 11.65 -11.67 -8.45
N THR A 419 11.50 -10.38 -8.74
CA THR A 419 12.58 -9.53 -9.28
C THR A 419 13.61 -9.18 -8.20
N ALA A 420 13.18 -8.77 -7.00
CA ALA A 420 14.07 -8.45 -5.89
C ALA A 420 14.88 -9.67 -5.45
N LYS A 421 14.28 -10.87 -5.46
CA LYS A 421 14.99 -12.13 -5.27
C LYS A 421 16.01 -12.40 -6.39
N LYS A 422 15.67 -12.17 -7.67
CA LYS A 422 16.58 -12.37 -8.82
C LYS A 422 17.82 -11.48 -8.73
N PHE A 423 17.65 -10.20 -8.36
CA PHE A 423 18.76 -9.25 -8.29
C PHE A 423 19.51 -9.28 -6.95
N GLY A 424 18.85 -9.68 -5.86
CA GLY A 424 19.38 -9.62 -4.50
C GLY A 424 19.18 -8.24 -3.83
N VAL A 425 18.07 -7.57 -4.15
CA VAL A 425 17.79 -6.15 -3.83
C VAL A 425 16.77 -6.02 -2.69
N THR A 426 16.72 -4.87 -2.01
CA THR A 426 15.74 -4.57 -0.95
C THR A 426 14.34 -4.41 -1.54
N GLN A 427 13.33 -5.01 -0.91
CA GLN A 427 11.94 -4.94 -1.37
C GLN A 427 11.01 -4.23 -0.38
N GLY A 428 10.37 -3.16 -0.84
CA GLY A 428 9.14 -2.63 -0.26
C GLY A 428 7.89 -3.16 -0.97
N THR A 429 6.76 -3.24 -0.27
CA THR A 429 5.44 -3.53 -0.86
C THR A 429 4.37 -2.56 -0.36
N ILE A 430 3.41 -2.24 -1.25
CA ILE A 430 2.23 -1.41 -0.98
C ILE A 430 1.01 -2.21 -1.44
N ALA A 431 0.02 -2.44 -0.58
CA ALA A 431 -1.18 -3.19 -0.98
C ALA A 431 -2.15 -2.37 -1.84
N HIS A 432 -2.37 -1.09 -1.49
CA HIS A 432 -3.49 -0.23 -1.94
C HIS A 432 -4.88 -0.75 -1.52
N ALA A 433 -5.17 -2.04 -1.73
CA ALA A 433 -6.32 -2.75 -1.18
C ALA A 433 -6.07 -4.26 -1.12
N LEU A 434 -6.58 -4.93 -0.09
CA LEU A 434 -6.59 -6.40 0.02
C LEU A 434 -8.01 -6.93 -0.17
N GLU A 435 -8.28 -7.55 -1.32
CA GLU A 435 -9.63 -7.90 -1.78
C GLU A 435 -10.38 -8.84 -0.83
N LYS A 436 -9.66 -9.66 -0.03
CA LYS A 436 -10.23 -10.52 1.03
C LYS A 436 -11.07 -9.76 2.07
N THR A 437 -10.91 -8.43 2.18
CA THR A 437 -11.71 -7.57 3.08
C THR A 437 -12.83 -6.79 2.38
N LYS A 438 -12.86 -6.82 1.04
CA LYS A 438 -13.88 -6.18 0.20
C LYS A 438 -14.95 -7.17 -0.26
N TYR A 439 -14.63 -8.46 -0.34
CA TYR A 439 -15.57 -9.54 -0.60
C TYR A 439 -15.75 -10.39 0.67
N GLU A 440 -16.92 -10.30 1.32
CA GLU A 440 -17.18 -10.99 2.59
C GLU A 440 -17.17 -12.52 2.45
N ASP A 441 -16.57 -13.21 3.44
CA ASP A 441 -16.37 -14.66 3.52
C ASP A 441 -15.78 -15.28 2.23
N SER A 442 -15.01 -14.50 1.46
CA SER A 442 -14.43 -14.88 0.16
C SER A 442 -13.29 -15.88 0.27
N ASP A 443 -12.67 -16.03 1.43
CA ASP A 443 -11.71 -17.10 1.74
C ASP A 443 -12.43 -18.43 1.98
N LEU A 444 -13.42 -18.47 2.88
CA LEU A 444 -14.24 -19.66 3.12
C LEU A 444 -14.98 -20.14 1.87
N ASN A 445 -15.50 -19.19 1.08
CA ASN A 445 -16.33 -19.44 -0.09
C ASN A 445 -15.55 -19.34 -1.41
N TRP A 446 -14.20 -19.35 -1.38
CA TRP A 446 -13.35 -19.06 -2.54
C TRP A 446 -13.78 -19.81 -3.82
N LYS A 447 -14.14 -21.10 -3.71
CA LYS A 447 -14.66 -21.96 -4.79
C LYS A 447 -15.83 -21.33 -5.58
N LYS A 448 -16.67 -20.48 -4.96
CA LYS A 448 -17.80 -19.76 -5.60
C LYS A 448 -17.35 -18.52 -6.38
N PHE A 449 -16.28 -17.88 -5.92
CA PHE A 449 -15.71 -16.67 -6.52
C PHE A 449 -14.66 -16.99 -7.61
N GLU A 450 -14.06 -18.19 -7.55
CA GLU A 450 -12.88 -18.57 -8.32
C GLU A 450 -13.04 -18.36 -9.83
N LYS A 451 -14.18 -18.73 -10.43
CA LYS A 451 -14.44 -18.58 -11.87
C LYS A 451 -14.48 -17.11 -12.36
N LYS A 452 -14.56 -16.12 -11.48
CA LYS A 452 -14.63 -14.69 -11.84
C LYS A 452 -13.47 -13.85 -11.30
N TYR A 453 -12.90 -14.24 -10.15
CA TYR A 453 -11.94 -13.40 -9.43
C TYR A 453 -10.61 -14.09 -9.10
N HIS A 454 -10.51 -15.41 -9.33
CA HIS A 454 -9.29 -16.20 -9.10
C HIS A 454 -8.61 -15.95 -7.73
N PHE A 455 -9.43 -15.83 -6.67
CA PHE A 455 -8.96 -15.53 -5.32
C PHE A 455 -7.98 -16.58 -4.76
N SER A 456 -8.02 -17.83 -5.25
CA SER A 456 -6.99 -18.82 -4.93
C SER A 456 -5.58 -18.33 -5.31
N CYS A 457 -5.44 -17.70 -6.48
CA CYS A 457 -4.20 -17.08 -6.94
C CYS A 457 -3.91 -15.80 -6.15
N GLN A 458 -4.92 -14.92 -6.00
CA GLN A 458 -4.74 -13.63 -5.34
C GLN A 458 -4.26 -13.79 -3.90
N PHE A 459 -4.99 -14.52 -3.05
CA PHE A 459 -4.65 -14.63 -1.62
C PHE A 459 -3.35 -15.41 -1.39
N THR A 460 -2.99 -16.33 -2.30
CA THR A 460 -1.67 -16.99 -2.26
C THR A 460 -0.55 -16.02 -2.64
N ALA A 461 -0.74 -15.16 -3.65
CA ALA A 461 0.25 -14.16 -4.06
C ALA A 461 0.42 -13.04 -3.03
N ASP A 462 -0.67 -12.58 -2.40
CA ASP A 462 -0.65 -11.64 -1.28
C ASP A 462 0.18 -12.22 -0.12
N LEU A 463 -0.16 -13.44 0.34
CA LEU A 463 0.51 -14.12 1.45
C LEU A 463 2.02 -14.34 1.20
N ILE A 464 2.39 -14.69 -0.03
CA ILE A 464 3.80 -14.77 -0.46
C ILE A 464 4.48 -13.40 -0.33
N SER A 465 3.86 -12.35 -0.88
CA SER A 465 4.52 -11.06 -1.05
C SER A 465 4.67 -10.28 0.26
N MET A 466 3.68 -10.39 1.16
CA MET A 466 3.76 -9.85 2.53
C MET A 466 4.95 -10.44 3.31
N ASN A 467 5.22 -11.74 3.11
CA ASN A 467 6.29 -12.44 3.80
C ASN A 467 7.67 -12.24 3.13
N ALA A 468 7.72 -12.06 1.81
CA ALA A 468 8.95 -11.80 1.05
C ALA A 468 9.53 -10.38 1.26
N ALA A 469 8.65 -9.39 1.41
CA ALA A 469 9.01 -7.99 1.57
C ALA A 469 9.92 -7.73 2.78
N ASP A 470 10.92 -6.86 2.63
CA ASP A 470 11.74 -6.37 3.73
C ASP A 470 10.96 -5.36 4.58
N PHE A 471 10.19 -4.48 3.94
CA PHE A 471 9.24 -3.58 4.59
C PHE A 471 7.91 -3.49 3.83
N ILE A 472 6.85 -3.15 4.56
CA ILE A 472 5.51 -2.91 4.02
C ILE A 472 5.14 -1.46 4.30
N ILE A 473 4.76 -0.72 3.27
CA ILE A 473 4.18 0.62 3.40
C ILE A 473 2.66 0.50 3.40
N THR A 474 2.06 1.15 4.39
CA THR A 474 0.61 1.38 4.49
C THR A 474 0.31 2.87 4.59
N SER A 475 -0.88 3.27 4.16
CA SER A 475 -1.31 4.67 4.19
C SER A 475 -1.84 5.08 5.57
N THR A 476 -2.30 4.11 6.37
CA THR A 476 -2.89 4.29 7.72
C THR A 476 -2.64 3.07 8.61
N CYS A 477 -2.69 3.26 9.94
CA CYS A 477 -2.79 2.16 10.90
C CYS A 477 -4.07 1.33 10.70
N GLN A 478 -5.17 1.99 10.29
CA GLN A 478 -6.43 1.35 9.89
C GLN A 478 -6.23 0.29 8.77
N GLU A 479 -5.27 0.47 7.86
CA GLU A 479 -4.94 -0.53 6.84
C GLU A 479 -4.32 -1.79 7.46
N ILE A 480 -3.48 -1.64 8.49
CA ILE A 480 -2.81 -2.77 9.17
C ILE A 480 -3.80 -3.49 10.10
N VAL A 481 -4.37 -2.78 11.09
CA VAL A 481 -5.19 -3.33 12.19
C VAL A 481 -6.55 -2.66 12.39
N GLY A 482 -7.00 -1.81 11.48
CA GLY A 482 -8.36 -1.31 11.52
C GLY A 482 -8.67 -0.50 12.77
N SER A 483 -9.90 -0.65 13.27
CA SER A 483 -10.40 0.04 14.46
C SER A 483 -10.49 -0.90 15.66
N LYS A 484 -11.01 -0.42 16.80
CA LYS A 484 -11.34 -1.31 17.92
C LYS A 484 -12.44 -2.32 17.57
N GLN A 485 -13.38 -1.93 16.70
CA GLN A 485 -14.57 -2.71 16.35
C GLN A 485 -14.37 -3.61 15.12
N ARG A 486 -13.61 -3.17 14.10
CA ARG A 486 -13.40 -3.90 12.83
C ARG A 486 -11.90 -4.17 12.61
N PRO A 487 -11.48 -5.40 12.26
CA PRO A 487 -10.09 -5.71 12.00
C PRO A 487 -9.54 -5.05 10.73
N GLY A 488 -8.23 -4.86 10.70
CA GLY A 488 -7.51 -4.27 9.57
C GLY A 488 -7.38 -5.18 8.36
N GLN A 489 -6.96 -4.60 7.22
CA GLN A 489 -6.82 -5.36 5.97
C GLN A 489 -5.77 -6.46 6.13
N TYR A 490 -4.58 -6.12 6.61
CA TYR A 490 -3.52 -7.11 6.88
C TYR A 490 -3.88 -8.04 8.04
N GLU A 491 -4.51 -7.53 9.10
CA GLU A 491 -4.92 -8.33 10.26
C GLU A 491 -5.83 -9.51 9.89
N THR A 492 -6.76 -9.35 8.94
CA THR A 492 -7.59 -10.48 8.47
C THR A 492 -6.82 -11.60 7.74
N HIS A 493 -5.55 -11.38 7.42
CA HIS A 493 -4.65 -12.39 6.83
C HIS A 493 -3.78 -13.09 7.89
N ALA A 494 -3.87 -12.70 9.18
CA ALA A 494 -3.13 -13.33 10.27
C ALA A 494 -3.54 -14.80 10.48
N ALA A 495 -4.85 -15.10 10.45
CA ALA A 495 -5.38 -16.46 10.42
C ALA A 495 -6.66 -16.54 9.58
N PHE A 496 -6.70 -17.43 8.58
CA PHE A 496 -7.87 -17.66 7.72
C PHE A 496 -7.79 -19.05 7.06
N SER A 497 -8.84 -19.49 6.35
CA SER A 497 -8.81 -20.78 5.64
C SER A 497 -9.48 -20.70 4.27
N MET A 498 -8.92 -21.43 3.31
CA MET A 498 -9.51 -21.69 2.00
C MET A 498 -9.82 -23.20 1.93
N PRO A 499 -11.05 -23.62 2.26
CA PRO A 499 -11.37 -25.04 2.41
C PRO A 499 -11.09 -25.84 1.13
N GLY A 500 -10.40 -26.97 1.23
CA GLY A 500 -9.94 -27.75 0.08
C GLY A 500 -8.68 -27.21 -0.62
N LEU A 501 -7.98 -26.23 -0.04
CA LEU A 501 -6.72 -25.68 -0.57
C LEU A 501 -5.65 -25.58 0.53
N CYS A 502 -5.85 -24.71 1.52
CA CYS A 502 -4.94 -24.57 2.67
C CYS A 502 -5.59 -23.83 3.86
N ARG A 503 -5.08 -24.06 5.06
CA ARG A 503 -5.45 -23.40 6.31
C ARG A 503 -4.29 -22.50 6.75
N VAL A 504 -4.47 -21.19 6.77
CA VAL A 504 -3.44 -20.23 7.18
C VAL A 504 -3.57 -20.00 8.68
N VAL A 505 -2.70 -20.63 9.47
CA VAL A 505 -2.74 -20.57 10.95
C VAL A 505 -1.89 -19.42 11.52
N SER A 506 -0.91 -18.96 10.74
CA SER A 506 -0.09 -17.77 11.01
C SER A 506 0.40 -17.22 9.67
N GLY A 507 -0.37 -16.30 9.07
CA GLY A 507 -0.11 -15.77 7.73
C GLY A 507 0.72 -14.49 7.71
N ILE A 508 0.41 -13.56 8.62
CA ILE A 508 1.16 -12.32 8.82
C ILE A 508 1.00 -11.85 10.27
N ASN A 509 2.08 -11.34 10.87
CA ASN A 509 2.04 -10.72 12.19
C ASN A 509 1.96 -9.20 12.03
N VAL A 510 0.87 -8.58 12.51
CA VAL A 510 0.68 -7.12 12.44
C VAL A 510 1.61 -6.32 13.38
N PHE A 511 2.28 -7.00 14.32
CA PHE A 511 3.37 -6.47 15.13
C PHE A 511 4.77 -6.75 14.52
N ASP A 512 4.86 -7.29 13.30
CA ASP A 512 6.14 -7.45 12.60
C ASP A 512 6.75 -6.06 12.32
N PRO A 513 8.00 -5.78 12.73
CA PRO A 513 8.66 -4.50 12.51
C PRO A 513 8.93 -4.20 11.02
N LYS A 514 8.45 -4.99 10.05
CA LYS A 514 8.36 -4.60 8.64
C LYS A 514 7.25 -3.57 8.35
N PHE A 515 6.23 -3.45 9.18
CA PHE A 515 5.08 -2.56 8.93
C PHE A 515 5.38 -1.09 9.23
N ASN A 516 5.14 -0.23 8.24
CA ASN A 516 5.39 1.21 8.32
C ASN A 516 4.21 2.02 7.77
N ILE A 517 3.84 3.10 8.46
CA ILE A 517 2.85 4.07 8.00
C ILE A 517 3.59 5.23 7.33
N ALA A 518 3.49 5.28 6.00
CA ALA A 518 3.89 6.41 5.18
C ALA A 518 2.67 6.86 4.38
N SER A 519 1.89 7.74 4.97
CA SER A 519 0.68 8.30 4.36
C SER A 519 1.06 9.19 3.16
N PRO A 520 0.38 9.06 2.01
CA PRO A 520 0.56 9.97 0.89
C PRO A 520 -0.01 11.37 1.19
N GLY A 521 0.33 12.35 0.36
CA GLY A 521 -0.27 13.68 0.39
C GLY A 521 -1.19 13.95 -0.80
N ALA A 522 -1.44 15.22 -1.06
CA ALA A 522 -1.96 15.71 -2.34
C ALA A 522 -0.88 16.58 -3.03
N GLU A 523 -0.97 16.77 -4.35
CA GLU A 523 0.00 17.57 -5.10
C GLU A 523 -0.17 19.07 -4.78
N GLN A 524 0.83 19.67 -4.10
CA GLN A 524 0.71 21.01 -3.52
C GLN A 524 0.77 22.16 -4.55
N SER A 525 1.06 21.86 -5.82
CA SER A 525 0.87 22.80 -6.95
C SER A 525 -0.60 22.90 -7.39
N VAL A 526 -1.42 21.89 -7.07
CA VAL A 526 -2.87 21.84 -7.38
C VAL A 526 -3.69 22.22 -6.15
N TYR A 527 -3.35 21.65 -4.99
CA TYR A 527 -4.07 21.81 -3.73
C TYR A 527 -3.21 22.57 -2.71
N PHE A 528 -3.50 23.86 -2.57
CA PHE A 528 -2.81 24.81 -1.69
C PHE A 528 -3.84 25.74 -1.01
N PRO A 529 -3.49 26.42 0.11
CA PRO A 529 -4.41 27.24 0.89
C PRO A 529 -5.16 28.30 0.07
N TYR A 530 -6.46 28.46 0.33
CA TYR A 530 -7.29 29.50 -0.31
C TYR A 530 -6.77 30.93 -0.09
N THR A 531 -5.99 31.14 0.97
CA THR A 531 -5.34 32.40 1.37
C THR A 531 -4.12 32.79 0.53
N GLU A 532 -3.54 31.88 -0.25
CA GLU A 532 -2.41 32.18 -1.13
C GLU A 532 -2.91 32.86 -2.43
N THR A 533 -3.37 34.12 -2.28
CA THR A 533 -4.04 34.92 -3.32
C THR A 533 -3.24 35.02 -4.62
N GLU A 534 -1.92 35.14 -4.54
CA GLU A 534 -1.00 35.23 -5.67
C GLU A 534 -0.97 33.97 -6.56
N LYS A 535 -1.34 32.80 -6.00
CA LYS A 535 -1.40 31.52 -6.73
C LYS A 535 -2.80 31.17 -7.25
N ARG A 536 -3.84 31.92 -6.86
CA ARG A 536 -5.25 31.61 -7.18
C ARG A 536 -5.48 31.59 -8.69
N LEU A 537 -6.14 30.55 -9.18
CA LEU A 537 -6.33 30.32 -10.61
C LEU A 537 -7.59 31.06 -11.09
N THR A 538 -7.53 32.38 -11.05
CA THR A 538 -8.64 33.31 -11.31
C THR A 538 -9.27 33.16 -12.70
N SER A 539 -8.53 32.61 -13.67
CA SER A 539 -9.03 32.22 -14.99
C SER A 539 -10.18 31.20 -14.95
N PHE A 540 -10.25 30.34 -13.94
CA PHE A 540 -11.36 29.40 -13.75
C PHE A 540 -12.58 30.03 -13.05
N HIS A 541 -12.47 31.22 -12.46
CA HIS A 541 -13.55 31.81 -11.67
C HIS A 541 -14.86 32.05 -12.45
N PRO A 542 -14.87 32.42 -13.75
CA PRO A 542 -16.12 32.51 -14.52
C PRO A 542 -16.81 31.14 -14.64
N ALA A 543 -16.06 30.09 -15.01
CA ALA A 543 -16.59 28.73 -15.14
C ALA A 543 -17.06 28.16 -13.79
N ILE A 544 -16.33 28.41 -12.69
CA ILE A 544 -16.73 27.99 -11.35
C ILE A 544 -17.99 28.73 -10.88
N LYS A 545 -18.15 30.02 -11.20
CA LYS A 545 -19.38 30.78 -10.91
C LYS A 545 -20.58 30.27 -11.70
N GLU A 546 -20.41 29.92 -12.97
CA GLU A 546 -21.45 29.25 -13.75
C GLU A 546 -21.80 27.89 -13.13
N LEU A 547 -20.79 27.05 -12.86
CA LEU A 547 -20.95 25.72 -12.29
C LEU A 547 -21.69 25.73 -10.93
N LEU A 548 -21.47 26.73 -10.08
CA LEU A 548 -22.13 26.87 -8.78
C LEU A 548 -23.49 27.59 -8.82
N TYR A 549 -23.64 28.64 -9.63
CA TYR A 549 -24.72 29.64 -9.46
C TYR A 549 -25.63 29.86 -10.68
N ASN A 550 -25.39 29.23 -11.83
CA ASN A 550 -26.29 29.34 -13.00
C ASN A 550 -27.66 28.68 -12.69
N GLU A 551 -28.76 29.43 -12.76
CA GLU A 551 -30.11 28.96 -12.38
C GLU A 551 -30.68 27.84 -13.27
N LYS A 552 -30.09 27.60 -14.45
CA LYS A 552 -30.58 26.62 -15.42
C LYS A 552 -29.95 25.23 -15.21
N ASP A 553 -30.77 24.19 -15.29
CA ASP A 553 -30.33 22.80 -15.35
C ASP A 553 -29.67 22.52 -16.74
N ASN A 554 -28.53 21.83 -16.80
CA ASN A 554 -27.83 21.41 -18.03
C ASN A 554 -27.08 20.07 -17.83
N ASP A 555 -26.21 19.68 -18.77
CA ASP A 555 -25.43 18.42 -18.67
C ASP A 555 -24.27 18.44 -17.66
N GLU A 556 -23.81 19.61 -17.21
CA GLU A 556 -22.78 19.74 -16.14
C GLU A 556 -23.40 19.91 -14.73
N HIS A 557 -24.59 20.49 -14.61
CA HIS A 557 -25.19 20.85 -13.32
C HIS A 557 -26.73 20.89 -13.28
N MET A 558 -27.31 20.49 -12.13
CA MET A 558 -28.75 20.47 -11.83
C MET A 558 -29.05 21.07 -10.45
N GLY A 559 -30.22 21.71 -10.30
CA GLY A 559 -30.58 22.48 -9.12
C GLY A 559 -29.90 23.85 -9.11
N TYR A 560 -30.29 24.71 -8.16
CA TYR A 560 -29.77 26.09 -8.05
C TYR A 560 -29.74 26.53 -6.59
N LEU A 561 -28.93 27.56 -6.30
CA LEU A 561 -28.78 28.16 -4.99
C LEU A 561 -29.47 29.53 -5.00
N ALA A 562 -30.61 29.65 -4.31
CA ALA A 562 -31.42 30.88 -4.30
C ALA A 562 -30.83 31.99 -3.41
N ASP A 563 -29.99 31.62 -2.45
CA ASP A 563 -29.27 32.52 -1.56
C ASP A 563 -27.78 32.25 -1.71
N VAL A 564 -27.13 33.00 -2.60
CA VAL A 564 -25.69 32.87 -2.89
C VAL A 564 -24.80 33.46 -1.80
N THR A 565 -25.36 34.03 -0.73
CA THR A 565 -24.60 34.61 0.40
C THR A 565 -24.31 33.58 1.50
N LYS A 566 -25.02 32.46 1.50
CA LYS A 566 -24.78 31.35 2.45
C LYS A 566 -23.47 30.62 2.17
N PRO A 567 -22.74 30.20 3.22
CA PRO A 567 -21.68 29.23 3.09
C PRO A 567 -22.16 27.93 2.42
N ILE A 568 -21.25 27.27 1.71
CA ILE A 568 -21.52 26.00 1.05
C ILE A 568 -20.96 24.83 1.89
N ILE A 569 -21.78 23.81 2.14
CA ILE A 569 -21.27 22.47 2.45
C ILE A 569 -21.05 21.71 1.13
N PHE A 570 -19.81 21.27 0.91
CA PHE A 570 -19.34 20.67 -0.33
C PHE A 570 -19.00 19.20 -0.13
N SER A 571 -19.34 18.37 -1.11
CA SER A 571 -18.88 16.97 -1.17
C SER A 571 -18.56 16.58 -2.60
N MET A 572 -17.44 15.86 -2.79
CA MET A 572 -17.00 15.38 -4.09
C MET A 572 -16.58 13.91 -3.98
N ALA A 573 -17.25 13.04 -4.75
CA ALA A 573 -16.97 11.61 -4.79
C ALA A 573 -17.59 10.97 -6.05
N ARG A 574 -17.34 9.67 -6.25
CA ARG A 574 -18.20 8.85 -7.12
C ARG A 574 -19.57 8.67 -6.49
N LEU A 575 -20.61 8.47 -7.31
CA LEU A 575 -21.95 8.20 -6.83
C LEU A 575 -22.17 6.68 -6.65
N ASP A 576 -21.64 6.12 -5.56
CA ASP A 576 -21.82 4.71 -5.19
C ASP A 576 -22.35 4.57 -3.74
N THR A 577 -22.89 3.39 -3.42
CA THR A 577 -23.58 3.12 -2.13
C THR A 577 -22.66 3.37 -0.93
N VAL A 578 -21.36 3.10 -1.09
CA VAL A 578 -20.37 3.24 -0.02
C VAL A 578 -20.00 4.71 0.20
N LYS A 579 -19.92 5.51 -0.87
CA LYS A 579 -19.68 6.98 -0.78
C LYS A 579 -20.87 7.75 -0.22
N ASN A 580 -22.09 7.22 -0.27
CA ASN A 580 -23.22 7.68 0.57
C ASN A 580 -23.61 9.17 0.39
N ILE A 581 -23.41 9.74 -0.80
CA ILE A 581 -23.74 11.14 -1.13
C ILE A 581 -25.26 11.41 -1.02
N THR A 582 -26.07 10.41 -1.35
CA THR A 582 -27.53 10.45 -1.13
C THR A 582 -27.86 10.46 0.37
N GLY A 583 -27.08 9.79 1.21
CA GLY A 583 -27.20 9.83 2.68
C GLY A 583 -27.01 11.25 3.21
N LEU A 584 -25.90 11.90 2.86
CA LEU A 584 -25.65 13.32 3.20
C LEU A 584 -26.82 14.22 2.77
N THR A 585 -27.37 13.99 1.58
CA THR A 585 -28.49 14.80 1.10
C THR A 585 -29.79 14.51 1.87
N GLU A 586 -30.05 13.27 2.30
CA GLU A 586 -31.17 13.01 3.20
C GLU A 586 -30.96 13.70 4.56
N TRP A 587 -29.75 13.68 5.12
CA TRP A 587 -29.44 14.34 6.39
C TRP A 587 -29.65 15.85 6.29
N TYR A 588 -29.16 16.48 5.22
CA TYR A 588 -29.42 17.89 4.89
C TYR A 588 -30.91 18.17 4.71
N GLY A 589 -31.61 17.34 3.92
CA GLY A 589 -33.03 17.51 3.62
C GLY A 589 -33.94 17.44 4.85
N LYS A 590 -33.63 16.55 5.80
CA LYS A 590 -34.29 16.45 7.11
C LYS A 590 -33.97 17.64 8.01
N ASN A 591 -32.70 18.06 8.09
CA ASN A 591 -32.25 19.04 9.09
C ASN A 591 -32.55 20.49 8.66
N LYS A 592 -33.75 20.98 9.02
CA LYS A 592 -34.19 22.36 8.76
C LYS A 592 -33.23 23.44 9.30
N ARG A 593 -32.50 23.18 10.40
CA ARG A 593 -31.51 24.12 10.96
C ARG A 593 -30.26 24.19 10.09
N LEU A 594 -29.80 23.07 9.55
CA LEU A 594 -28.69 23.08 8.60
C LEU A 594 -29.05 23.85 7.32
N ARG A 595 -30.26 23.64 6.78
CA ARG A 595 -30.77 24.31 5.57
C ARG A 595 -30.94 25.84 5.71
N SER A 596 -31.20 26.35 6.91
CA SER A 596 -31.25 27.80 7.16
C SER A 596 -29.86 28.43 7.31
N LEU A 597 -28.83 27.63 7.62
CA LEU A 597 -27.45 28.09 7.78
C LEU A 597 -26.64 28.05 6.48
N VAL A 598 -26.76 26.99 5.67
CA VAL A 598 -25.87 26.70 4.53
C VAL A 598 -26.60 26.14 3.29
N ASN A 599 -25.95 26.26 2.14
CA ASN A 599 -26.32 25.58 0.89
C ASN A 599 -25.60 24.22 0.75
N LEU A 600 -26.20 23.26 0.06
CA LEU A 600 -25.56 21.97 -0.27
C LEU A 600 -25.07 21.96 -1.72
N VAL A 601 -23.79 21.62 -1.92
CA VAL A 601 -23.21 21.36 -3.25
C VAL A 601 -22.58 19.98 -3.27
N VAL A 602 -23.00 19.13 -4.22
CA VAL A 602 -22.43 17.78 -4.41
C VAL A 602 -21.93 17.58 -5.84
N VAL A 603 -20.70 17.11 -5.99
CA VAL A 603 -20.10 16.66 -7.26
C VAL A 603 -20.09 15.13 -7.24
N ALA A 604 -20.99 14.50 -7.99
CA ALA A 604 -21.12 13.04 -7.99
C ALA A 604 -21.88 12.49 -9.22
N GLY A 605 -21.22 11.63 -10.00
CA GLY A 605 -21.85 10.80 -11.05
C GLY A 605 -22.50 11.59 -12.20
N PHE A 606 -23.61 11.04 -12.71
CA PHE A 606 -24.45 11.61 -13.77
C PHE A 606 -25.88 11.92 -13.26
N PHE A 607 -26.63 12.79 -13.94
CA PHE A 607 -28.02 13.08 -13.57
C PHE A 607 -29.05 12.07 -14.08
N ASP A 608 -28.74 11.37 -15.18
CA ASP A 608 -29.64 10.40 -15.81
C ASP A 608 -29.09 8.98 -15.63
N PRO A 609 -29.86 8.02 -15.06
CA PRO A 609 -29.44 6.63 -14.97
C PRO A 609 -29.08 6.01 -16.33
N SER A 610 -29.65 6.49 -17.45
CA SER A 610 -29.35 5.95 -18.80
C SER A 610 -27.90 6.17 -19.23
N LYS A 611 -27.23 7.21 -18.70
CA LYS A 611 -25.84 7.54 -18.99
C LYS A 611 -24.83 6.64 -18.25
N SER A 612 -25.25 6.00 -17.16
CA SER A 612 -24.39 5.08 -16.41
C SER A 612 -24.51 3.64 -16.89
N LYS A 613 -23.40 2.89 -16.79
CA LYS A 613 -23.34 1.44 -16.99
C LYS A 613 -23.25 0.67 -15.67
N ASP A 614 -23.11 1.37 -14.54
CA ASP A 614 -23.02 0.76 -13.21
C ASP A 614 -24.38 0.71 -12.49
N ARG A 615 -24.66 -0.42 -11.82
CA ARG A 615 -25.96 -0.67 -11.21
C ARG A 615 -26.17 0.04 -9.87
N GLU A 616 -25.10 0.30 -9.12
CA GLU A 616 -25.19 1.09 -7.89
C GLU A 616 -25.37 2.57 -8.22
N GLU A 617 -24.60 3.10 -9.15
CA GLU A 617 -24.77 4.48 -9.63
C GLU A 617 -26.18 4.70 -10.22
N MET A 618 -26.68 3.81 -11.08
CA MET A 618 -28.06 3.87 -11.58
C MET A 618 -29.13 3.85 -10.48
N ALA A 619 -28.86 3.27 -9.31
CA ALA A 619 -29.78 3.22 -8.18
C ALA A 619 -29.66 4.47 -7.30
N GLU A 620 -28.44 4.89 -6.99
CA GLU A 620 -28.15 6.10 -6.22
C GLU A 620 -28.61 7.37 -6.97
N ILE A 621 -28.49 7.43 -8.31
CA ILE A 621 -29.08 8.52 -9.14
C ILE A 621 -30.60 8.60 -8.93
N LYS A 622 -31.33 7.47 -8.98
CA LYS A 622 -32.79 7.45 -8.78
C LYS A 622 -33.19 7.91 -7.38
N LYS A 623 -32.45 7.43 -6.37
CA LYS A 623 -32.57 7.84 -4.97
C LYS A 623 -32.25 9.34 -4.80
N MET A 624 -31.29 9.87 -5.55
CA MET A 624 -30.92 11.29 -5.54
C MET A 624 -32.09 12.18 -5.96
N HIS A 625 -32.73 11.87 -7.09
CA HIS A 625 -33.96 12.55 -7.54
C HIS A 625 -35.10 12.45 -6.52
N GLN A 626 -35.37 11.25 -6.01
CA GLN A 626 -36.40 11.03 -4.98
C GLN A 626 -36.18 11.89 -3.72
N LEU A 627 -34.93 12.06 -3.29
CA LEU A 627 -34.57 12.90 -2.13
C LEU A 627 -34.74 14.39 -2.41
N ILE A 628 -34.34 14.86 -3.60
CA ILE A 628 -34.49 16.25 -4.04
C ILE A 628 -35.97 16.66 -4.08
N GLU A 629 -36.84 15.78 -4.57
CA GLU A 629 -38.29 15.96 -4.57
C GLU A 629 -38.88 15.88 -3.16
N LYS A 630 -38.67 14.77 -2.45
CA LYS A 630 -39.20 14.48 -1.09
C LYS A 630 -38.93 15.61 -0.10
N TYR A 631 -37.71 16.17 -0.13
CA TYR A 631 -37.29 17.25 0.78
C TYR A 631 -37.39 18.65 0.17
N LYS A 632 -37.85 18.79 -1.09
CA LYS A 632 -37.97 20.06 -1.82
C LYS A 632 -36.67 20.88 -1.74
N LEU A 633 -35.63 20.38 -2.40
CA LEU A 633 -34.26 20.92 -2.30
C LEU A 633 -33.87 21.96 -3.36
N LYS A 634 -34.70 22.20 -4.39
CA LYS A 634 -34.45 23.30 -5.35
C LYS A 634 -34.37 24.65 -4.60
N GLY A 635 -33.42 25.51 -5.01
CA GLY A 635 -33.07 26.76 -4.33
C GLY A 635 -32.15 26.61 -3.10
N GLN A 636 -31.84 25.39 -2.66
CA GLN A 636 -30.97 25.10 -1.51
C GLN A 636 -29.86 24.07 -1.82
N MET A 637 -29.91 23.47 -3.01
CA MET A 637 -29.00 22.42 -3.43
C MET A 637 -28.59 22.56 -4.89
N ARG A 638 -27.30 22.31 -5.15
CA ARG A 638 -26.69 22.17 -6.47
C ARG A 638 -26.05 20.78 -6.58
N TRP A 639 -26.37 20.05 -7.64
CA TRP A 639 -25.76 18.78 -7.99
C TRP A 639 -24.97 18.98 -9.29
N ILE A 640 -23.71 18.59 -9.27
CA ILE A 640 -22.74 18.77 -10.35
C ILE A 640 -22.27 17.38 -10.82
N ALA A 641 -22.10 17.22 -12.13
CA ALA A 641 -21.60 16.00 -12.75
C ALA A 641 -20.11 15.78 -12.41
N ALA A 642 -19.63 14.53 -12.51
CA ALA A 642 -18.24 14.18 -12.20
C ALA A 642 -17.21 15.10 -12.90
N GLN A 643 -16.23 15.61 -12.13
CA GLN A 643 -15.26 16.62 -12.58
C GLN A 643 -13.86 16.02 -12.78
N ASN A 644 -13.37 16.03 -14.02
CA ASN A 644 -12.13 15.33 -14.39
C ASN A 644 -10.86 16.23 -14.37
N ASP A 645 -11.00 17.56 -14.42
CA ASP A 645 -9.87 18.48 -14.33
C ASP A 645 -9.49 18.74 -12.86
N ARG A 646 -8.43 18.07 -12.41
CA ARG A 646 -7.82 18.24 -11.07
C ARG A 646 -7.45 19.70 -10.75
N THR A 647 -7.09 20.48 -11.77
CA THR A 647 -6.64 21.88 -11.63
C THR A 647 -7.83 22.80 -11.35
N ARG A 648 -8.92 22.64 -12.11
CA ARG A 648 -10.22 23.27 -11.84
C ARG A 648 -10.80 22.81 -10.50
N ASN A 649 -10.63 21.55 -10.13
CA ASN A 649 -11.08 21.01 -8.83
C ASN A 649 -10.33 21.64 -7.64
N GLY A 650 -9.01 21.84 -7.74
CA GLY A 650 -8.23 22.55 -6.73
C GLY A 650 -8.73 23.98 -6.51
N GLU A 651 -9.04 24.71 -7.58
CA GLU A 651 -9.60 26.06 -7.48
C GLU A 651 -11.05 26.05 -6.98
N LEU A 652 -11.84 25.03 -7.31
CA LEU A 652 -13.20 24.83 -6.77
C LEU A 652 -13.18 24.68 -5.25
N TYR A 653 -12.32 23.82 -4.67
CA TYR A 653 -12.16 23.71 -3.21
C TYR A 653 -11.85 25.07 -2.56
N ARG A 654 -10.95 25.87 -3.17
CA ARG A 654 -10.64 27.23 -2.68
C ARG A 654 -11.81 28.21 -2.82
N CYS A 655 -12.58 28.13 -3.90
CA CYS A 655 -13.81 28.92 -4.06
C CYS A 655 -14.91 28.55 -3.05
N ILE A 656 -14.96 27.29 -2.58
CA ILE A 656 -15.83 26.91 -1.45
C ILE A 656 -15.30 27.51 -0.13
N ALA A 657 -13.98 27.50 0.09
CA ALA A 657 -13.36 28.12 1.25
C ALA A 657 -13.60 29.64 1.32
N ASP A 658 -13.62 30.33 0.18
CA ASP A 658 -13.99 31.76 0.09
C ASP A 658 -15.41 32.03 0.63
N THR A 659 -16.35 31.07 0.51
CA THR A 659 -17.70 31.19 1.11
C THR A 659 -17.75 30.96 2.62
N LYS A 660 -16.60 30.72 3.27
CA LYS A 660 -16.48 30.14 4.62
C LYS A 660 -17.28 28.83 4.75
N GLY A 661 -17.24 28.01 3.69
CA GLY A 661 -17.91 26.72 3.60
C GLY A 661 -17.25 25.60 4.41
N ALA A 662 -17.65 24.35 4.19
CA ALA A 662 -16.99 23.17 4.76
C ALA A 662 -17.05 21.97 3.81
N PHE A 663 -16.07 21.06 3.90
CA PHE A 663 -16.12 19.79 3.18
C PHE A 663 -16.81 18.71 4.03
N VAL A 664 -17.55 17.81 3.38
CA VAL A 664 -18.21 16.68 4.04
C VAL A 664 -17.93 15.38 3.27
N GLN A 665 -17.35 14.38 3.95
CA GLN A 665 -17.14 13.03 3.45
C GLN A 665 -18.04 12.04 4.21
N PRO A 666 -19.25 11.73 3.71
CA PRO A 666 -20.30 10.99 4.41
C PRO A 666 -20.23 9.46 4.26
N ALA A 667 -19.17 8.92 3.64
CA ALA A 667 -19.07 7.50 3.29
C ALA A 667 -19.35 6.53 4.45
N LEU A 668 -20.06 5.43 4.17
CA LEU A 668 -20.29 4.33 5.11
C LEU A 668 -18.97 3.67 5.57
N TYR A 669 -17.97 3.65 4.68
CA TYR A 669 -16.59 3.33 4.99
C TYR A 669 -15.68 3.98 3.94
N GLU A 670 -14.58 4.60 4.36
CA GLU A 670 -13.58 5.17 3.46
C GLU A 670 -12.20 4.53 3.73
N ALA A 671 -11.53 4.01 2.71
CA ALA A 671 -10.29 3.27 2.90
C ALA A 671 -9.12 4.20 3.30
N PHE A 672 -9.08 5.39 2.70
CA PHE A 672 -8.10 6.43 3.02
C PHE A 672 -8.77 7.81 2.99
N GLY A 673 -9.26 8.23 1.82
CA GLY A 673 -9.99 9.49 1.65
C GLY A 673 -9.12 10.65 1.17
N LEU A 674 -8.55 10.55 -0.04
CA LEU A 674 -7.75 11.63 -0.63
C LEU A 674 -8.49 12.98 -0.63
N THR A 675 -9.80 13.00 -0.88
CA THR A 675 -10.60 14.25 -0.90
C THR A 675 -10.65 14.97 0.45
N VAL A 676 -10.44 14.27 1.57
CA VAL A 676 -10.25 14.88 2.91
C VAL A 676 -8.93 15.65 2.96
N ILE A 677 -7.86 15.07 2.41
CA ILE A 677 -6.52 15.71 2.35
C ILE A 677 -6.51 16.85 1.31
N GLU A 678 -7.21 16.73 0.19
CA GLU A 678 -7.37 17.81 -0.80
C GLU A 678 -8.09 19.02 -0.18
N ALA A 679 -9.24 18.80 0.48
CA ALA A 679 -9.99 19.85 1.16
C ALA A 679 -9.17 20.53 2.27
N MET A 680 -8.50 19.73 3.12
CA MET A 680 -7.66 20.27 4.19
C MET A 680 -6.43 21.02 3.66
N ASN A 681 -5.79 20.57 2.56
CA ASN A 681 -4.72 21.34 1.88
C ASN A 681 -5.21 22.70 1.35
N CYS A 682 -6.49 22.81 0.97
CA CYS A 682 -7.08 24.06 0.51
C CYS A 682 -7.50 24.99 1.66
N GLY A 683 -7.36 24.56 2.93
CA GLY A 683 -7.84 25.31 4.10
C GLY A 683 -9.36 25.23 4.29
N LEU A 684 -10.02 24.17 3.81
CA LEU A 684 -11.46 23.97 3.97
C LEU A 684 -11.75 23.08 5.19
N PRO A 685 -12.39 23.60 6.27
CA PRO A 685 -12.76 22.80 7.44
C PRO A 685 -13.58 21.58 7.05
N THR A 686 -13.21 20.41 7.57
CA THR A 686 -13.67 19.12 7.02
C THR A 686 -14.37 18.25 8.06
N PHE A 687 -15.54 17.73 7.68
CA PHE A 687 -16.31 16.71 8.38
C PHE A 687 -16.13 15.37 7.67
N ALA A 688 -15.54 14.37 8.33
CA ALA A 688 -15.24 13.09 7.69
C ALA A 688 -15.79 11.89 8.48
N THR A 689 -16.13 10.83 7.75
CA THR A 689 -16.62 9.57 8.33
C THR A 689 -15.64 9.00 9.35
N ASN A 690 -16.16 8.59 10.52
CA ASN A 690 -15.40 7.87 11.53
C ASN A 690 -15.17 6.38 11.19
N GLN A 691 -15.53 5.96 9.96
CA GLN A 691 -15.38 4.59 9.47
C GLN A 691 -14.26 4.50 8.44
N GLY A 692 -13.07 4.10 8.90
CA GLY A 692 -11.91 3.86 8.04
C GLY A 692 -10.84 4.96 8.13
N GLY A 693 -10.09 5.17 7.05
CA GLY A 693 -8.89 6.02 7.02
C GLY A 693 -9.07 7.47 7.48
N PRO A 694 -10.20 8.16 7.19
CA PRO A 694 -10.39 9.53 7.66
C PRO A 694 -10.44 9.69 9.19
N ALA A 695 -10.76 8.61 9.92
CA ALA A 695 -10.72 8.57 11.38
C ALA A 695 -9.29 8.68 11.98
N GLU A 696 -8.26 8.54 11.13
CA GLU A 696 -6.85 8.75 11.45
C GLU A 696 -6.34 10.08 10.89
N ILE A 697 -6.87 10.55 9.76
CA ILE A 697 -6.50 11.85 9.15
C ILE A 697 -6.99 13.01 10.02
N VAL A 698 -8.26 12.98 10.42
CA VAL A 698 -8.89 14.02 11.23
C VAL A 698 -8.68 13.75 12.72
N VAL A 699 -8.44 14.81 13.48
CA VAL A 699 -8.47 14.81 14.95
C VAL A 699 -9.72 15.57 15.36
N ASP A 700 -10.74 14.85 15.86
CA ASP A 700 -12.08 15.38 16.11
C ASP A 700 -12.07 16.59 17.06
N GLY A 701 -12.66 17.70 16.61
CA GLY A 701 -12.68 18.96 17.35
C GLY A 701 -11.36 19.76 17.31
N VAL A 702 -10.31 19.26 16.65
CA VAL A 702 -9.00 19.91 16.54
C VAL A 702 -8.68 20.30 15.09
N SER A 703 -8.49 19.33 14.19
CA SER A 703 -8.15 19.57 12.78
C SER A 703 -9.33 19.41 11.81
N GLY A 704 -10.49 19.04 12.34
CA GLY A 704 -11.73 18.78 11.62
C GLY A 704 -12.73 18.11 12.57
N PHE A 705 -13.74 17.44 12.02
CA PHE A 705 -14.75 16.75 12.81
C PHE A 705 -15.07 15.35 12.29
N HIS A 706 -15.35 14.43 13.21
CA HIS A 706 -15.85 13.10 12.89
C HIS A 706 -17.38 13.07 12.82
N ILE A 707 -17.91 12.46 11.77
CA ILE A 707 -19.33 12.17 11.58
C ILE A 707 -19.57 10.66 11.54
N ASN A 708 -20.67 10.19 12.12
CA ASN A 708 -21.05 8.79 12.08
C ASN A 708 -22.04 8.55 10.92
N PRO A 709 -21.65 7.86 9.84
CA PRO A 709 -22.51 7.69 8.66
C PRO A 709 -23.77 6.84 8.94
N ASN A 710 -23.80 6.13 10.07
CA ASN A 710 -24.98 5.38 10.56
C ASN A 710 -25.91 6.24 11.44
N ASN A 711 -25.54 7.49 11.75
CA ASN A 711 -26.37 8.44 12.49
C ASN A 711 -26.34 9.83 11.83
N GLY A 712 -27.18 10.00 10.81
CA GLY A 712 -27.31 11.24 10.06
C GLY A 712 -27.88 12.42 10.85
N ASP A 713 -28.67 12.16 11.89
CA ASP A 713 -29.26 13.21 12.72
C ASP A 713 -28.23 13.79 13.71
N GLU A 714 -27.34 12.96 14.26
CA GLU A 714 -26.15 13.44 15.00
C GLU A 714 -25.17 14.17 14.06
N SER A 715 -24.86 13.57 12.91
CA SER A 715 -23.91 14.11 11.94
C SER A 715 -24.36 15.48 11.39
N SER A 716 -25.61 15.63 10.97
CA SER A 716 -26.14 16.90 10.47
C SER A 716 -26.26 17.98 11.54
N ASN A 717 -26.53 17.59 12.80
CA ASN A 717 -26.52 18.54 13.91
C ASN A 717 -25.10 19.02 14.23
N LYS A 718 -24.09 18.15 14.22
CA LYS A 718 -22.68 18.54 14.41
C LYS A 718 -22.21 19.55 13.36
N ILE A 719 -22.59 19.35 12.09
CA ILE A 719 -22.33 20.31 11.00
C ILE A 719 -23.07 21.64 11.28
N ALA A 720 -24.35 21.59 11.65
CA ALA A 720 -25.12 22.80 11.96
C ALA A 720 -24.60 23.54 13.22
N ASP A 721 -24.05 22.84 14.21
CA ASP A 721 -23.44 23.42 15.40
C ASP A 721 -22.16 24.19 15.07
N PHE A 722 -21.33 23.68 14.15
CA PHE A 722 -20.17 24.39 13.63
C PHE A 722 -20.59 25.71 12.95
N PHE A 723 -21.52 25.68 11.99
CA PHE A 723 -22.00 26.90 11.34
C PHE A 723 -22.77 27.85 12.28
N THR A 724 -23.36 27.32 13.36
CA THR A 724 -23.93 28.15 14.44
C THR A 724 -22.81 28.87 15.20
N LYS A 725 -21.72 28.18 15.56
CA LYS A 725 -20.54 28.77 16.21
C LYS A 725 -19.86 29.82 15.33
N CYS A 726 -19.64 29.53 14.04
CA CYS A 726 -19.04 30.49 13.09
C CYS A 726 -19.86 31.78 12.90
N LYS A 727 -21.15 31.80 13.25
CA LYS A 727 -21.97 33.03 13.26
C LYS A 727 -21.88 33.82 14.59
N VAL A 728 -21.34 33.22 15.65
CA VAL A 728 -21.13 33.87 16.96
C VAL A 728 -19.67 34.28 17.15
N ASP A 729 -18.74 33.48 16.62
CA ASP A 729 -17.29 33.67 16.65
C ASP A 729 -16.78 33.59 15.20
N ALA A 730 -16.51 34.75 14.61
CA ALA A 730 -16.12 34.87 13.20
C ALA A 730 -14.75 34.24 12.90
N GLU A 731 -13.85 34.18 13.89
CA GLU A 731 -12.54 33.56 13.77
C GLU A 731 -12.60 32.02 13.87
N TYR A 732 -13.65 31.45 14.47
CA TYR A 732 -13.72 30.00 14.72
C TYR A 732 -13.53 29.16 13.45
N TRP A 733 -14.03 29.66 12.31
CA TRP A 733 -13.82 29.03 11.01
C TRP A 733 -12.34 29.01 10.63
N ASP A 734 -11.64 30.16 10.74
CA ASP A 734 -10.24 30.29 10.36
C ASP A 734 -9.30 29.52 11.29
N ARG A 735 -9.62 29.45 12.58
CA ARG A 735 -8.88 28.61 13.54
C ARG A 735 -9.00 27.11 13.19
N MET A 736 -10.18 26.64 12.77
CA MET A 736 -10.35 25.26 12.27
C MET A 736 -9.65 25.03 10.91
N SER A 737 -9.68 26.01 10.00
CA SER A 737 -8.94 25.96 8.72
C SER A 737 -7.44 25.81 8.94
N GLN A 738 -6.85 26.64 9.80
CA GLN A 738 -5.41 26.60 10.10
C GLN A 738 -5.00 25.31 10.82
N ALA A 739 -5.82 24.80 11.75
CA ALA A 739 -5.55 23.51 12.37
C ALA A 739 -5.65 22.33 11.39
N GLY A 740 -6.54 22.42 10.39
CA GLY A 740 -6.60 21.48 9.26
C GLY A 740 -5.33 21.50 8.42
N LEU A 741 -4.86 22.69 8.02
CA LEU A 741 -3.61 22.89 7.28
C LEU A 741 -2.37 22.37 8.03
N GLN A 742 -2.25 22.70 9.32
CA GLN A 742 -1.16 22.21 10.17
C GLN A 742 -1.14 20.68 10.26
N ARG A 743 -2.31 20.03 10.41
CA ARG A 743 -2.42 18.56 10.42
C ARG A 743 -1.93 17.94 9.12
N ILE A 744 -2.18 18.57 7.98
CA ILE A 744 -1.67 18.08 6.69
C ILE A 744 -0.16 18.25 6.59
N TYR A 745 0.38 19.45 6.83
CA TYR A 745 1.83 19.69 6.72
C TYR A 745 2.67 18.83 7.67
N GLN A 746 2.10 18.43 8.82
CA GLN A 746 2.75 17.57 9.81
C GLN A 746 2.66 16.05 9.52
N CYS A 747 1.80 15.59 8.59
CA CYS A 747 1.51 14.15 8.45
C CYS A 747 1.25 13.64 7.02
N TYR A 748 0.72 14.47 6.12
CA TYR A 748 0.13 14.06 4.83
C TYR A 748 0.72 14.86 3.67
N THR A 749 2.04 14.79 3.49
CA THR A 749 2.76 15.42 2.37
C THR A 749 3.63 14.41 1.62
N TRP A 750 3.73 14.57 0.30
CA TRP A 750 4.57 13.71 -0.54
C TRP A 750 6.07 13.82 -0.19
N LYS A 751 6.54 14.98 0.30
CA LYS A 751 7.91 15.13 0.82
C LYS A 751 8.18 14.25 2.05
N MET A 752 7.24 14.20 3.00
CA MET A 752 7.36 13.29 4.16
C MET A 752 7.28 11.83 3.73
N TYR A 753 6.44 11.50 2.74
CA TYR A 753 6.38 10.16 2.15
C TYR A 753 7.74 9.75 1.56
N ALA A 754 8.31 10.56 0.67
CA ALA A 754 9.57 10.27 0.00
C ALA A 754 10.72 10.09 1.00
N ASN A 755 10.81 10.97 2.00
CA ASN A 755 11.78 10.84 3.08
C ASN A 755 11.67 9.52 3.85
N LYS A 756 10.44 9.12 4.24
CA LYS A 756 10.19 7.83 4.89
C LYS A 756 10.55 6.66 3.98
N ALA A 757 10.15 6.68 2.70
CA ALA A 757 10.39 5.61 1.74
C ALA A 757 11.88 5.37 1.47
N LEU A 758 12.67 6.43 1.32
CA LEU A 758 14.11 6.35 1.10
C LEU A 758 14.87 5.88 2.35
N ASN A 759 14.49 6.38 3.54
CA ASN A 759 15.06 5.92 4.81
C ASN A 759 14.73 4.44 5.08
N MET A 760 13.54 3.97 4.69
CA MET A 760 13.22 2.54 4.69
C MET A 760 14.10 1.77 3.70
N GLY A 761 14.30 2.28 2.48
CA GLY A 761 15.19 1.68 1.48
C GLY A 761 16.60 1.40 2.01
N SER A 762 17.24 2.36 2.68
CA SER A 762 18.58 2.19 3.26
C SER A 762 18.58 1.33 4.53
N MET A 763 17.72 1.64 5.51
CA MET A 763 17.75 0.96 6.82
C MET A 763 17.30 -0.49 6.75
N TYR A 764 16.28 -0.82 5.94
CA TYR A 764 15.91 -2.23 5.72
C TYR A 764 16.93 -2.97 4.85
N GLY A 765 17.67 -2.26 3.99
CA GLY A 765 18.83 -2.83 3.28
C GLY A 765 19.92 -3.34 4.24
N PHE A 766 20.24 -2.57 5.28
CA PHE A 766 21.18 -2.98 6.32
C PHE A 766 20.59 -4.01 7.30
N TRP A 767 19.34 -3.82 7.76
CA TRP A 767 18.65 -4.79 8.61
C TRP A 767 18.54 -6.19 7.96
N ARG A 768 18.37 -6.24 6.65
CA ARG A 768 18.37 -7.47 5.83
C ARG A 768 19.74 -8.18 5.83
N GLN A 769 20.84 -7.43 5.87
CA GLN A 769 22.19 -8.01 6.01
C GLN A 769 22.37 -8.61 7.42
N LEU A 770 21.92 -7.90 8.46
CA LEU A 770 21.94 -8.35 9.86
C LEU A 770 21.01 -9.55 10.16
N ASN A 771 20.04 -9.88 9.28
CA ASN A 771 19.08 -10.98 9.46
C ASN A 771 19.07 -11.97 8.28
N LYS A 772 20.22 -12.12 7.63
CA LYS A 772 20.43 -12.92 6.42
C LYS A 772 19.93 -14.37 6.55
N GLU A 773 20.18 -15.02 7.68
CA GLU A 773 19.81 -16.44 7.91
C GLU A 773 18.29 -16.62 8.03
N ASN A 774 17.65 -15.82 8.88
CA ASN A 774 16.19 -15.78 9.03
C ASN A 774 15.50 -15.52 7.69
N LYS A 775 15.97 -14.53 6.92
CA LYS A 775 15.41 -14.25 5.59
C LYS A 775 15.62 -15.41 4.61
N GLN A 776 16.76 -16.10 4.65
CA GLN A 776 16.98 -17.29 3.83
C GLN A 776 16.03 -18.44 4.20
N ALA A 777 15.80 -18.70 5.49
CA ALA A 777 14.85 -19.73 5.95
C ALA A 777 13.42 -19.43 5.47
N LYS A 778 12.91 -18.21 5.75
CA LYS A 778 11.58 -17.76 5.30
C LYS A 778 11.47 -17.78 3.77
N GLN A 779 12.52 -17.41 3.03
CA GLN A 779 12.56 -17.47 1.57
C GLN A 779 12.44 -18.90 1.02
N ARG A 780 13.00 -19.93 1.68
CA ARG A 780 12.81 -21.33 1.24
C ARG A 780 11.37 -21.79 1.37
N TYR A 781 10.67 -21.36 2.42
CA TYR A 781 9.25 -21.65 2.60
C TYR A 781 8.38 -20.95 1.54
N ILE A 782 8.67 -19.67 1.27
CA ILE A 782 8.07 -18.91 0.16
C ILE A 782 8.31 -19.59 -1.19
N ASP A 783 9.52 -20.09 -1.45
CA ASP A 783 9.86 -20.79 -2.69
C ASP A 783 9.04 -22.06 -2.90
N ILE A 784 8.75 -22.80 -1.82
CA ILE A 784 7.90 -24.00 -1.84
C ILE A 784 6.45 -23.61 -2.15
N LEU A 785 5.89 -22.63 -1.44
CA LEU A 785 4.51 -22.15 -1.65
C LEU A 785 4.31 -21.60 -3.07
N TYR A 786 5.26 -20.80 -3.56
CA TYR A 786 5.23 -20.28 -4.93
C TYR A 786 5.25 -21.41 -5.96
N ASN A 787 6.20 -22.35 -5.85
CA ASN A 787 6.38 -23.36 -6.90
C ASN A 787 5.37 -24.50 -6.86
N LEU A 788 4.88 -24.89 -5.68
CA LEU A 788 4.00 -26.06 -5.52
C LEU A 788 2.51 -25.70 -5.40
N GLN A 789 2.16 -24.45 -5.09
CA GLN A 789 0.77 -23.98 -4.98
C GLN A 789 0.47 -22.87 -6.01
N PHE A 790 1.07 -21.68 -5.88
CA PHE A 790 0.75 -20.55 -6.76
C PHE A 790 0.91 -20.88 -8.25
N LYS A 791 2.05 -21.48 -8.66
CA LYS A 791 2.31 -21.90 -10.04
C LYS A 791 1.38 -23.01 -10.58
N LYS A 792 0.59 -23.67 -9.73
CA LYS A 792 -0.46 -24.61 -10.17
C LYS A 792 -1.79 -23.87 -10.38
N LEU A 793 -2.18 -23.04 -9.41
CA LEU A 793 -3.40 -22.22 -9.48
C LEU A 793 -3.35 -21.25 -10.67
N ALA A 794 -2.22 -20.58 -10.89
CA ALA A 794 -2.02 -19.69 -12.03
C ALA A 794 -1.99 -20.41 -13.40
N LYS A 795 -2.01 -21.75 -13.43
CA LYS A 795 -2.15 -22.56 -14.67
C LYS A 795 -3.57 -23.08 -14.90
N THR A 796 -4.47 -22.99 -13.93
CA THR A 796 -5.90 -23.37 -14.11
C THR A 796 -6.76 -22.21 -14.61
N ILE A 797 -6.20 -21.01 -14.75
CA ILE A 797 -6.83 -19.87 -15.42
C ILE A 797 -6.64 -20.02 -16.93
N GLU A 798 -7.73 -19.98 -17.69
CA GLU A 798 -7.69 -20.06 -19.14
C GLU A 798 -7.11 -18.79 -19.75
N ILE A 799 -6.15 -18.94 -20.66
CA ILE A 799 -5.61 -17.84 -21.48
C ILE A 799 -6.51 -17.74 -22.72
N PRO A 800 -7.23 -16.62 -22.95
CA PRO A 800 -8.08 -16.46 -24.13
C PRO A 800 -7.30 -16.61 -25.43
N ASP A 801 -7.97 -17.10 -26.46
CA ASP A 801 -7.41 -17.08 -27.82
C ASP A 801 -7.35 -15.65 -28.38
N PHE A 802 -6.22 -15.34 -29.01
CA PHE A 802 -5.98 -14.08 -29.71
C PHE A 802 -5.11 -14.34 -30.94
N VAL A 803 -5.33 -13.56 -31.99
CA VAL A 803 -4.50 -13.59 -33.20
C VAL A 803 -3.44 -12.50 -33.06
N THR A 804 -2.18 -12.89 -32.90
CA THR A 804 -1.06 -11.95 -33.03
C THR A 804 -1.03 -11.43 -34.47
N PRO A 805 -1.10 -10.11 -34.73
CA PRO A 805 -0.92 -9.58 -36.08
C PRO A 805 0.47 -9.98 -36.60
N GLN A 806 0.52 -10.63 -37.76
CA GLN A 806 1.81 -10.89 -38.41
C GLN A 806 2.41 -9.54 -38.84
N HIS A 807 3.70 -9.33 -38.55
CA HIS A 807 4.44 -8.22 -39.16
C HIS A 807 4.36 -8.37 -40.68
N GLN A 808 3.88 -7.33 -41.37
CA GLN A 808 4.03 -7.23 -42.82
C GLN A 808 5.50 -6.93 -43.14
N GLU A 809 6.28 -7.98 -43.40
CA GLU A 809 7.54 -7.83 -44.11
C GLU A 809 7.24 -7.38 -45.55
N GLY A 810 7.85 -6.28 -45.99
CA GLY A 810 7.97 -5.97 -47.43
C GLY A 810 6.71 -5.47 -48.15
N ALA A 811 5.99 -4.49 -47.60
CA ALA A 811 5.11 -3.65 -48.41
C ALA A 811 5.95 -2.60 -49.17
N GLU A 812 6.36 -2.91 -50.42
CA GLU A 812 7.06 -1.93 -51.28
C GLU A 812 6.19 -0.69 -51.53
N THR A 813 6.65 0.46 -51.06
CA THR A 813 6.00 1.76 -51.30
C THR A 813 6.23 2.24 -52.73
N LYS A 814 5.35 1.81 -53.65
CA LYS A 814 5.23 2.45 -54.97
C LYS A 814 4.95 3.95 -54.79
N PRO A 815 5.80 4.85 -55.31
CA PRO A 815 5.62 6.28 -55.11
C PRO A 815 4.45 6.81 -55.95
N THR A 816 3.40 7.30 -55.30
CA THR A 816 2.35 8.08 -55.94
C THR A 816 2.89 9.46 -56.31
N THR A 817 2.69 9.86 -57.57
CA THR A 817 3.14 11.16 -58.08
C THR A 817 2.25 12.30 -57.57
N SER A 818 2.89 13.43 -57.25
CA SER A 818 2.25 14.73 -57.04
C SER A 818 3.01 15.78 -57.87
N PRO A 819 2.36 16.83 -58.43
CA PRO A 819 3.02 17.74 -59.36
C PRO A 819 4.13 18.60 -58.73
N LEU A 820 5.11 18.96 -59.56
CA LEU A 820 6.24 19.82 -59.22
C LEU A 820 5.83 21.29 -59.01
N ALA A 821 6.52 21.94 -58.09
CA ALA A 821 6.90 23.35 -58.21
C ALA A 821 8.43 23.42 -58.02
N GLU A 822 9.14 24.01 -58.97
CA GLU A 822 10.61 24.14 -58.94
C GLU A 822 11.04 25.23 -57.93
N PRO A 823 12.31 25.23 -57.45
CA PRO A 823 13.31 25.98 -58.23
C PRO A 823 14.75 25.43 -58.24
N VAL A 824 15.41 25.67 -59.39
CA VAL A 824 16.86 25.97 -59.56
C VAL A 824 17.89 24.83 -59.45
N GLN A 825 18.78 24.81 -60.45
CA GLN A 825 19.90 23.88 -60.64
C GLN A 825 21.18 24.36 -59.94
N LYS A 826 22.09 23.41 -59.62
CA LYS A 826 23.42 23.37 -60.27
C LYS A 826 24.11 22.01 -60.11
N GLU A 827 24.99 21.70 -61.07
CA GLU A 827 25.52 20.36 -61.33
C GLU A 827 26.94 20.14 -60.78
N THR A 828 27.29 18.88 -60.48
CA THR A 828 28.56 18.14 -60.72
C THR A 828 28.73 17.02 -59.68
N GLY A 829 29.19 15.80 -60.01
CA GLY A 829 29.41 15.20 -61.33
C GLY A 829 30.05 13.79 -61.29
N LEU A 830 29.42 12.83 -61.99
CA LEU A 830 29.96 11.55 -62.51
C LEU A 830 30.14 10.31 -61.59
N LEU A 831 29.97 9.15 -62.25
CA LEU A 831 30.03 7.71 -61.87
C LEU A 831 31.14 7.03 -62.73
N PRO A 832 31.48 5.70 -62.64
CA PRO A 832 30.85 4.54 -61.96
C PRO A 832 31.84 3.86 -60.96
N MET A 833 32.01 2.53 -60.70
CA MET A 833 31.55 1.27 -61.30
C MET A 833 31.59 0.06 -60.32
N GLU A 834 31.45 -1.16 -60.86
CA GLU A 834 31.25 -2.49 -60.25
C GLU A 834 32.51 -3.16 -59.65
N LEU A 835 32.33 -4.21 -58.80
CA LEU A 835 32.64 -5.62 -59.18
C LEU A 835 32.34 -6.69 -58.09
N THR A 836 31.48 -7.66 -58.45
CA THR A 836 31.42 -9.11 -58.12
C THR A 836 31.64 -9.75 -56.71
N LYS A 837 30.83 -10.81 -56.47
CA LYS A 837 30.84 -11.80 -55.37
C LYS A 837 32.10 -12.69 -55.28
N ARG A 838 32.35 -13.28 -54.09
CA ARG A 838 32.88 -14.67 -53.96
C ARG A 838 32.51 -15.35 -52.61
N SER A 839 32.91 -16.61 -52.42
CA SER A 839 32.28 -17.60 -51.50
C SER A 839 33.22 -18.23 -50.45
N GLN A 840 32.64 -18.99 -49.51
CA GLN A 840 33.27 -19.74 -48.40
C GLN A 840 34.32 -20.80 -48.81
N PRO A 841 35.18 -21.21 -47.86
CA PRO A 841 35.62 -22.60 -47.69
C PRO A 841 35.34 -23.18 -46.27
N ARG A 842 35.65 -24.48 -46.06
CA ARG A 842 35.44 -25.26 -44.82
C ARG A 842 36.74 -25.55 -44.06
N TYR A 843 36.64 -25.83 -42.75
CA TYR A 843 37.40 -26.83 -41.95
C TYR A 843 36.76 -26.87 -40.52
N ILE A 844 36.86 -27.90 -39.66
CA ILE A 844 37.44 -29.26 -39.72
C ILE A 844 36.58 -30.24 -38.86
N GLN A 845 36.93 -31.52 -38.74
CA GLN A 845 36.45 -32.44 -37.69
C GLN A 845 37.64 -33.14 -37.02
N ASP A 846 37.52 -33.47 -35.74
CA ASP A 846 38.36 -34.44 -35.04
C ASP A 846 37.56 -35.10 -33.90
N GLY A 847 37.98 -36.25 -33.35
CA GLY A 847 37.11 -36.95 -32.40
C GLY A 847 37.61 -38.17 -31.62
N SER A 848 36.72 -38.59 -30.72
CA SER A 848 36.75 -39.79 -29.85
C SER A 848 37.74 -39.82 -28.68
N THR A 849 37.20 -39.90 -27.46
CA THR A 849 37.32 -41.12 -26.63
C THR A 849 36.26 -41.12 -25.52
N LEU A 850 35.59 -42.26 -25.32
CA LEU A 850 34.81 -42.54 -24.11
C LEU A 850 35.62 -43.47 -23.21
N MET A 851 35.68 -43.17 -21.92
CA MET A 851 35.90 -44.17 -20.86
C MET A 851 35.10 -43.80 -19.62
N SER A 852 34.75 -44.80 -18.81
CA SER A 852 33.71 -44.73 -17.80
C SER A 852 34.23 -44.29 -16.42
N ASN A 853 33.33 -43.84 -15.55
CA ASN A 853 33.57 -43.92 -14.10
C ASN A 853 32.26 -43.96 -13.29
N ALA A 854 31.76 -45.17 -13.05
CA ALA A 854 30.51 -45.42 -12.31
C ALA A 854 30.73 -45.39 -10.78
N ARG A 855 31.03 -44.20 -10.22
CA ARG A 855 31.17 -43.99 -8.75
C ARG A 855 30.46 -42.73 -8.25
N LYS A 856 29.12 -42.73 -8.28
CA LYS A 856 28.28 -41.68 -7.64
C LYS A 856 27.15 -42.15 -6.71
N PRO A 857 26.48 -43.31 -6.85
CA PRO A 857 25.35 -43.65 -5.96
C PRO A 857 25.79 -44.03 -4.53
N LEU A 858 26.96 -44.62 -4.36
CA LEU A 858 27.42 -45.14 -3.06
C LEU A 858 27.67 -44.01 -2.02
N ILE A 859 28.22 -42.88 -2.46
CA ILE A 859 28.51 -41.73 -1.57
C ILE A 859 27.21 -41.15 -1.01
N VAL A 860 26.20 -40.97 -1.86
CA VAL A 860 24.88 -40.45 -1.44
C VAL A 860 24.23 -41.39 -0.41
N LEU A 861 24.31 -42.71 -0.62
CA LEU A 861 23.74 -43.69 0.31
C LEU A 861 24.43 -43.63 1.69
N VAL A 862 25.76 -43.50 1.71
CA VAL A 862 26.54 -43.35 2.96
C VAL A 862 26.22 -42.04 3.67
N SER A 863 26.09 -40.92 2.95
CA SER A 863 25.68 -39.64 3.55
C SER A 863 24.29 -39.71 4.19
N VAL A 864 23.31 -40.35 3.53
CA VAL A 864 21.96 -40.53 4.07
C VAL A 864 21.98 -41.42 5.33
N LEU A 865 22.77 -42.49 5.34
CA LEU A 865 22.91 -43.37 6.51
C LEU A 865 23.58 -42.66 7.70
N ILE A 866 24.59 -41.82 7.47
CA ILE A 866 25.24 -41.02 8.52
C ILE A 866 24.25 -40.01 9.12
N VAL A 867 23.47 -39.30 8.29
CA VAL A 867 22.43 -38.37 8.77
C VAL A 867 21.37 -39.11 9.58
N ALA A 868 20.85 -40.23 9.08
CA ALA A 868 19.85 -41.03 9.80
C ALA A 868 20.37 -41.57 11.14
N TYR A 869 21.64 -41.98 11.20
CA TYR A 869 22.29 -42.42 12.45
C TYR A 869 22.46 -41.26 13.45
N ALA A 870 22.92 -40.09 12.99
CA ALA A 870 23.05 -38.89 13.81
C ALA A 870 21.70 -38.44 14.40
N SER A 871 20.65 -38.36 13.57
CA SER A 871 19.29 -38.03 14.02
C SER A 871 18.75 -39.01 15.08
N ARG A 872 19.00 -40.32 14.89
CA ARG A 872 18.55 -41.37 15.80
C ARG A 872 19.28 -41.35 17.15
N ASN A 873 20.54 -40.89 17.18
CA ASN A 873 21.29 -40.69 18.42
C ASN A 873 20.92 -39.37 19.12
N LEU A 874 20.68 -38.27 18.39
CA LEU A 874 20.14 -37.04 18.99
C LEU A 874 18.81 -37.29 19.71
N TYR A 875 17.90 -38.04 19.09
CA TYR A 875 16.61 -38.40 19.70
C TYR A 875 16.74 -39.29 20.96
N ARG A 876 17.89 -39.93 21.18
CA ARG A 876 18.23 -40.67 22.40
C ARG A 876 18.95 -39.84 23.47
N TYR A 877 19.31 -38.58 23.16
CA TYR A 877 19.95 -37.65 24.09
C TYR A 877 18.96 -36.64 24.69
N PHE A 878 17.80 -36.46 24.05
CA PHE A 878 16.69 -35.61 24.50
C PHE A 878 15.52 -36.42 25.11
N LYS A 879 15.80 -37.60 25.68
CA LYS A 879 14.82 -38.45 26.37
C LYS A 879 15.46 -39.26 27.49
#